data_AF-N1MIC0-F1
#
_entry.id   AF-N1MIC0-F1
#
_cell.length_a   1.000
_cell.length_b   1.000
_cell.length_c   1.000
_cell.angle_alpha   90.00
_cell.angle_beta   90.00
_cell.angle_gamma   90.00
#
_symmetry.space_group_name_H-M   'P 1'
#
loop_
_entity.id
_entity.type
_entity.pdbx_description
1 polymer ?
#
loop_
_entity_poly.entity_id
_entity_poly.type
_entity_poly.pdbx_seq_one_letter_code
_entity_poly.pdbx_strand_id
1 'polypeptide(L)'
;MDDAAGTAGYLASITGNVTGSTLSNDSNSARALARGNEVSNATTIDANSIATGSLASPSSGTVAAIASQQDVTVATGTQTIVAQVGGAGSDGPIVSNAITGDVTGSSAITASNNSVLADAAANRGGNAITASATTISTLGTEAPAAGVSGSVATANAAFAVANEQSVASGTSVRAGLTDAFTSQTKSTDVSTAISGSLTSSSVASDGNSLAANAAGNATLGSGNAITLSGTNLGTSAAVANDQVMNGTAAVLIGKAGTAATAPTTHNFTFTSTGNTGSGPYTFNGATTDGGHTADEVTALTAQYGAGFTFTLSGGNIVVQATGQGANNPSIAASYNSGGSAGTPSTGGVIVTVGNDITGSSVTVDGNSTSGSARGNSATNTLSAMATNLTRGNGVSNSSQATANVTGTAAADMAVSSGQTNTGALSSTVGALFGVSATGVASPSLSDVSTSTVSVSNNAESSTVTGNAGTNSVALDATNVSTTSALANNQTSSGALTATISDFSGANVTVGRDIANSSVLVDGNVLSGATTGNAASNSIKVTGSSALAASDTTVGATAAPNAGTGPAAYATADHALANIQAVSGSETTTVTGTYNIATLGAGAPGAVDDTSDITGSTLSVSDNAQSATTAGNSAANSVSLSGGSVSTNGALLSKQSASTTVTFGAASTMTIAAPAANSSSTLSLDDNSNVASSTVNAASNSMTVAADTSLVSTTVSGSNYGANASLSGSSGNYTSAADYVVNNAQSVNSNVTVTAAAATNLWNNDGGATGQSQFVSNGINQSTVDLSGNATSSTALSNRSTNTLTLSANSDSASAGVINQQVSSATVTANATTKADVVVAGYDGATASDPSPLDTSSVALNSNATTARAGGNNATNALSASATSFANTSTGGAATLTSSRADSVSASFAVLNEQVNNGGVTAAANVTYGASFNNLGTAPSVTNSAVTVNGNSAVSVAYGNAATNSLTLTALNSPATGTTPTTTAIASNQSNTGAINASSGVTSGALAINAVASGTGNTGGVTNASLSINGNALASAAYGNSATNTLTIGGNNVNVTVAH
;
A
#
# COMPACT_ATOMS: atom_id res chain seq x y z
N MET A 1 7.04 31.03 7.16
CA MET A 1 7.84 31.95 6.33
C MET A 1 6.85 32.90 5.72
N ASP A 2 6.74 34.09 6.31
CA ASP A 2 5.94 35.18 5.76
C ASP A 2 6.97 36.19 5.26
N ASP A 3 7.21 36.22 3.95
CA ASP A 3 7.83 37.40 3.35
C ASP A 3 7.44 37.53 1.87
N ALA A 4 7.06 38.76 1.56
CA ALA A 4 6.54 39.20 0.29
C ALA A 4 7.69 39.61 -0.64
N ALA A 5 8.37 38.62 -1.23
CA ALA A 5 9.15 38.78 -2.47
C ALA A 5 9.41 37.39 -3.10
N GLY A 6 8.80 37.13 -4.27
CA GLY A 6 8.78 35.83 -4.95
C GLY A 6 10.15 35.29 -5.38
N THR A 7 10.71 34.40 -4.58
CA THR A 7 11.94 33.67 -4.89
C THR A 7 11.85 32.27 -4.28
N ALA A 8 12.20 31.22 -5.04
CA ALA A 8 12.32 29.84 -4.54
C ALA A 8 13.01 29.78 -3.16
N GLY A 9 12.57 28.86 -2.29
CA GLY A 9 13.02 28.82 -0.88
C GLY A 9 14.54 28.71 -0.74
N TYR A 10 15.16 27.89 -1.59
CA TYR A 10 16.60 27.73 -1.75
C TYR A 10 16.96 27.80 -3.23
N LEU A 11 17.22 29.02 -3.73
CA LEU A 11 17.58 29.27 -5.13
C LEU A 11 19.09 29.40 -5.30
N ALA A 12 19.65 28.66 -6.25
CA ALA A 12 20.90 28.98 -6.90
C ALA A 12 20.66 29.34 -8.37
N SER A 13 20.99 30.57 -8.76
CA SER A 13 20.79 31.05 -10.13
C SER A 13 22.10 31.55 -10.72
N ILE A 14 22.40 31.11 -11.94
CA ILE A 14 23.57 31.53 -12.71
C ILE A 14 23.09 32.04 -14.07
N THR A 15 23.38 33.31 -14.36
CA THR A 15 23.20 33.89 -15.69
C THR A 15 24.47 33.62 -16.51
N GLY A 16 24.34 32.85 -17.59
CA GLY A 16 25.45 32.48 -18.49
C GLY A 16 25.95 31.05 -18.27
N ASN A 17 27.14 30.77 -18.83
CA ASN A 17 27.72 29.42 -18.86
C ASN A 17 28.40 29.03 -17.54
N VAL A 18 28.37 27.73 -17.24
CA VAL A 18 29.13 27.10 -16.15
C VAL A 18 30.19 26.20 -16.78
N THR A 19 31.47 26.43 -16.46
CA THR A 19 32.59 25.67 -17.05
C THR A 19 33.56 25.22 -15.96
N GLY A 20 33.86 23.92 -15.92
CA GLY A 20 34.80 23.32 -14.95
C GLY A 20 34.50 23.65 -13.49
N SER A 21 33.22 23.80 -13.14
CA SER A 21 32.77 24.34 -11.85
C SER A 21 31.77 23.43 -11.17
N THR A 22 31.63 23.59 -9.86
CA THR A 22 30.62 22.88 -9.06
C THR A 22 29.56 23.86 -8.57
N LEU A 23 28.29 23.54 -8.80
CA LEU A 23 27.16 24.19 -8.16
C LEU A 23 26.45 23.15 -7.29
N SER A 24 26.42 23.37 -5.97
CA SER A 24 25.76 22.46 -5.01
C SER A 24 24.66 23.20 -4.27
N ASN A 25 23.47 22.61 -4.29
CA ASN A 25 22.28 23.04 -3.57
C ASN A 25 21.67 21.85 -2.82
N ASP A 26 22.52 21.24 -2.00
CA ASP A 26 22.28 19.95 -1.35
C ASP A 26 21.93 20.10 0.13
N SER A 27 21.27 19.08 0.69
CA SER A 27 21.04 18.95 2.13
C SER A 27 20.29 20.12 2.78
N ASN A 28 19.48 20.85 2.01
CA ASN A 28 18.60 21.88 2.55
C ASN A 28 17.42 21.25 3.29
N SER A 29 16.86 21.96 4.27
CA SER A 29 15.73 21.47 5.06
C SER A 29 14.65 22.53 5.27
N ALA A 30 13.48 22.34 4.67
CA ALA A 30 12.28 23.13 4.93
C ALA A 30 11.30 22.36 5.82
N ARG A 31 10.90 22.91 6.97
CA ARG A 31 9.99 22.24 7.91
C ARG A 31 8.87 23.15 8.40
N ALA A 32 7.64 22.66 8.36
CA ALA A 32 6.49 23.27 9.01
C ALA A 32 5.91 22.29 10.04
N LEU A 33 5.77 22.74 11.28
CA LEU A 33 5.21 21.95 12.37
C LEU A 33 3.99 22.68 12.94
N ALA A 34 2.88 21.98 13.06
CA ALA A 34 1.67 22.46 13.74
C ALA A 34 1.23 21.43 14.78
N ARG A 35 1.00 21.90 16.02
CA ARG A 35 0.58 21.07 17.16
C ARG A 35 -0.58 21.74 17.87
N GLY A 36 -1.65 21.00 18.15
CA GLY A 36 -2.72 21.45 19.04
C GLY A 36 -2.27 21.35 20.50
N ASN A 37 -2.31 20.13 21.03
CA ASN A 37 -1.84 19.81 22.39
C ASN A 37 -0.70 18.80 22.35
N GLU A 38 0.32 19.02 23.19
CA GLU A 38 1.43 18.07 23.37
C GLU A 38 1.75 17.91 24.86
N VAL A 39 1.68 16.69 25.37
CA VAL A 39 1.90 16.36 26.78
C VAL A 39 2.82 15.15 26.90
N SER A 40 3.81 15.26 27.78
CA SER A 40 4.70 14.16 28.17
C SER A 40 4.92 14.20 29.67
N ASN A 41 4.41 13.21 30.40
CA ASN A 41 4.61 13.08 31.83
C ASN A 41 5.45 11.85 32.14
N ALA A 42 6.37 11.98 33.10
CA ALA A 42 7.16 10.86 33.57
C ALA A 42 7.34 10.91 35.09
N THR A 43 7.22 9.77 35.76
CA THR A 43 7.58 9.59 37.17
C THR A 43 8.60 8.48 37.28
N THR A 44 9.71 8.73 37.98
CA THR A 44 10.70 7.71 38.32
C THR A 44 10.78 7.58 39.84
N ILE A 45 10.65 6.35 40.35
CA ILE A 45 10.80 6.01 41.76
C ILE A 45 11.97 5.03 41.86
N ASP A 46 13.02 5.45 42.55
CA ASP A 46 14.15 4.59 42.93
C ASP A 46 14.23 4.56 44.45
N ALA A 47 13.90 3.42 45.04
CA ALA A 47 13.76 3.26 46.48
C ALA A 47 14.27 1.90 46.94
N ASN A 48 14.66 1.79 48.21
CA ASN A 48 14.98 0.48 48.78
C ASN A 48 13.73 -0.41 48.89
N SER A 49 12.59 0.18 49.25
CA SER A 49 11.30 -0.50 49.40
C SER A 49 10.13 0.45 49.12
N ILE A 50 9.07 -0.07 48.51
CA ILE A 50 7.81 0.64 48.23
C ILE A 50 6.68 -0.18 48.85
N ALA A 51 5.87 0.43 49.73
CA ALA A 51 4.74 -0.25 50.36
C ALA A 51 3.57 0.69 50.68
N THR A 52 2.34 0.16 50.58
CA THR A 52 1.10 0.85 50.97
C THR A 52 0.42 0.06 52.09
N GLY A 53 0.89 0.24 53.33
CA GLY A 53 0.39 -0.47 54.51
C GLY A 53 1.13 -1.77 54.85
N SER A 54 0.56 -2.59 55.73
CA SER A 54 1.11 -3.91 56.12
C SER A 54 0.10 -5.03 55.89
N LEU A 55 0.54 -6.29 55.84
CA LEU A 55 -0.34 -7.48 55.76
C LEU A 55 -1.41 -7.53 56.88
N ALA A 56 -1.13 -6.91 58.04
CA ALA A 56 -2.06 -6.85 59.17
C ALA A 56 -3.00 -5.63 59.15
N SER A 57 -2.74 -4.65 58.29
CA SER A 57 -3.53 -3.42 58.12
C SER A 57 -3.28 -2.84 56.73
N PRO A 58 -3.93 -3.38 55.68
CA PRO A 58 -3.80 -2.83 54.33
C PRO A 58 -4.38 -1.42 54.30
N SER A 59 -3.58 -0.45 53.84
CA SER A 59 -4.08 0.89 53.53
C SER A 59 -4.30 0.98 52.03
N SER A 60 -5.49 1.36 51.58
CA SER A 60 -5.70 1.67 50.15
C SER A 60 -4.70 2.75 49.75
N GLY A 61 -3.86 2.48 48.76
CA GLY A 61 -2.86 3.45 48.33
C GLY A 61 -2.45 3.23 46.89
N THR A 62 -2.77 4.20 46.04
CA THR A 62 -2.01 4.45 44.81
C THR A 62 -0.60 4.88 45.21
N VAL A 63 0.43 4.20 44.69
CA VAL A 63 1.83 4.62 44.85
C VAL A 63 2.13 5.76 43.90
N ALA A 64 1.79 5.59 42.62
CA ALA A 64 1.94 6.61 41.60
C ALA A 64 0.82 6.49 40.58
N ALA A 65 0.18 7.61 40.27
CA ALA A 65 -0.75 7.71 39.17
C ALA A 65 -0.40 8.91 38.30
N ILE A 66 -0.44 8.70 36.99
CA ILE A 66 -0.32 9.76 35.99
C ILE A 66 -1.56 9.67 35.11
N ALA A 67 -2.31 10.77 35.04
CA ALA A 67 -3.43 10.91 34.12
C ALA A 67 -3.23 12.17 33.28
N SER A 68 -3.54 12.09 31.98
CA SER A 68 -3.59 13.25 31.12
C SER A 68 -4.77 13.20 30.16
N GLN A 69 -5.40 14.34 29.95
CA GLN A 69 -6.48 14.54 28.98
C GLN A 69 -6.06 15.65 28.01
N GLN A 70 -6.21 15.44 26.71
CA GLN A 70 -5.99 16.46 25.68
C GLN A 70 -7.19 16.53 24.74
N ASP A 71 -7.89 17.66 24.76
CA ASP A 71 -9.07 17.87 23.93
C ASP A 71 -8.87 19.05 22.97
N VAL A 72 -9.11 18.82 21.69
CA VAL A 72 -9.29 19.90 20.70
C VAL A 72 -10.79 20.11 20.49
N THR A 73 -11.30 21.17 21.11
CA THR A 73 -12.72 21.54 21.06
C THR A 73 -12.97 22.69 20.10
N VAL A 74 -14.21 22.82 19.61
CA VAL A 74 -14.63 23.91 18.72
C VAL A 74 -15.85 24.59 19.32
N ALA A 75 -15.72 25.86 19.71
CA ALA A 75 -16.82 26.63 20.29
C ALA A 75 -17.84 27.07 19.23
N THR A 76 -17.38 27.55 18.07
CA THR A 76 -18.17 27.87 16.87
C THR A 76 -17.30 27.72 15.61
N GLY A 77 -17.89 27.35 14.46
CA GLY A 77 -17.18 27.28 13.18
C GLY A 77 -16.30 26.04 12.99
N THR A 78 -15.12 26.21 12.38
CA THR A 78 -14.15 25.14 12.12
C THR A 78 -12.80 25.54 12.71
N GLN A 79 -12.20 24.68 13.53
CA GLN A 79 -10.82 24.85 13.99
C GLN A 79 -9.89 24.18 12.98
N THR A 80 -8.88 24.89 12.48
CA THR A 80 -7.88 24.35 11.57
C THR A 80 -6.52 24.26 12.27
N ILE A 81 -5.81 23.14 12.07
CA ILE A 81 -4.42 22.94 12.47
C ILE A 81 -3.67 22.62 11.19
N VAL A 82 -2.86 23.55 10.70
CA VAL A 82 -2.27 23.47 9.36
C VAL A 82 -0.76 23.55 9.45
N ALA A 83 -0.08 22.52 8.95
CA ALA A 83 1.33 22.57 8.61
C ALA A 83 1.43 22.64 7.08
N GLN A 84 2.06 23.69 6.57
CA GLN A 84 2.16 23.90 5.15
C GLN A 84 3.57 24.36 4.81
N VAL A 85 4.17 23.68 3.84
CA VAL A 85 5.34 24.20 3.15
C VAL A 85 4.87 24.47 1.72
N GLY A 86 4.61 25.74 1.42
CA GLY A 86 4.50 26.20 0.04
C GLY A 86 5.86 26.72 -0.41
N GLY A 87 6.15 26.66 -1.72
CA GLY A 87 7.27 27.43 -2.28
C GLY A 87 7.15 28.90 -1.84
N ALA A 88 8.26 29.52 -1.43
CA ALA A 88 8.24 30.89 -0.95
C ALA A 88 7.85 31.85 -2.10
N GLY A 89 6.68 32.51 -1.98
CA GLY A 89 6.19 33.49 -2.94
C GLY A 89 5.84 32.96 -4.33
N SER A 90 5.53 33.86 -5.26
CA SER A 90 5.03 33.51 -6.59
C SER A 90 6.12 32.83 -7.43
N ASP A 91 5.90 31.55 -7.76
CA ASP A 91 6.24 30.89 -9.04
C ASP A 91 7.41 29.89 -9.08
N GLY A 92 8.06 29.53 -7.96
CA GLY A 92 9.27 28.68 -8.00
C GLY A 92 9.24 27.38 -7.17
N PRO A 93 10.10 26.39 -7.52
CA PRO A 93 10.37 25.20 -6.69
C PRO A 93 10.84 25.57 -5.28
N ILE A 94 10.79 24.65 -4.29
CA ILE A 94 11.36 24.96 -2.97
C ILE A 94 12.89 24.93 -2.97
N VAL A 95 13.48 24.03 -3.77
CA VAL A 95 14.92 23.98 -4.05
C VAL A 95 15.06 24.09 -5.56
N SER A 96 15.80 25.10 -6.02
CA SER A 96 15.94 25.37 -7.44
C SER A 96 17.38 25.68 -7.81
N ASN A 97 17.88 25.00 -8.84
CA ASN A 97 19.06 25.41 -9.61
C ASN A 97 18.59 25.94 -10.97
N ALA A 98 18.98 27.16 -11.33
CA ALA A 98 18.59 27.78 -12.61
C ALA A 98 19.81 28.35 -13.34
N ILE A 99 20.18 27.75 -14.47
CA ILE A 99 21.35 28.12 -15.28
C ILE A 99 20.86 28.53 -16.66
N THR A 100 21.14 29.76 -17.09
CA THR A 100 20.64 30.26 -18.39
C THR A 100 21.54 29.92 -19.58
N GLY A 101 22.77 29.46 -19.36
CA GLY A 101 23.74 29.09 -20.40
C GLY A 101 24.11 27.61 -20.39
N ASP A 102 25.20 27.28 -21.07
CA ASP A 102 25.70 25.90 -21.20
C ASP A 102 26.47 25.45 -19.95
N VAL A 103 26.45 24.15 -19.66
CA VAL A 103 27.23 23.52 -18.59
C VAL A 103 28.28 22.59 -19.21
N THR A 104 29.55 22.92 -19.03
CA THR A 104 30.67 22.32 -19.78
C THR A 104 31.90 22.02 -18.90
N GLY A 105 32.87 21.29 -19.47
CA GLY A 105 34.22 21.20 -18.91
C GLY A 105 34.33 20.41 -17.61
N SER A 106 33.54 19.33 -17.44
CA SER A 106 33.47 18.54 -16.21
C SER A 106 32.89 19.31 -15.02
N SER A 107 31.86 20.11 -15.30
CA SER A 107 31.08 20.75 -14.25
C SER A 107 30.16 19.75 -13.54
N ALA A 108 29.83 20.03 -12.28
CA ALA A 108 28.93 19.21 -11.47
C ALA A 108 27.83 20.08 -10.85
N ILE A 109 26.57 19.80 -11.16
CA ILE A 109 25.40 20.51 -10.64
C ILE A 109 24.60 19.57 -9.74
N THR A 110 24.37 19.93 -8.48
CA THR A 110 23.67 19.05 -7.53
C THR A 110 22.53 19.75 -6.80
N ALA A 111 21.41 19.04 -6.64
CA ALA A 111 20.27 19.38 -5.80
C ALA A 111 19.78 18.12 -5.06
N SER A 112 20.67 17.55 -4.25
CA SER A 112 20.53 16.23 -3.64
C SER A 112 20.34 16.27 -2.12
N ASN A 113 19.74 15.22 -1.56
CA ASN A 113 19.54 15.02 -0.11
C ASN A 113 18.75 16.14 0.58
N ASN A 114 17.93 16.88 -0.15
CA ASN A 114 17.09 17.93 0.43
C ASN A 114 15.88 17.32 1.15
N SER A 115 15.45 17.93 2.25
CA SER A 115 14.34 17.46 3.09
C SER A 115 13.25 18.51 3.22
N VAL A 116 12.02 18.16 2.87
CA VAL A 116 10.83 19.01 3.00
C VAL A 116 9.81 18.27 3.85
N LEU A 117 9.37 18.87 4.96
CA LEU A 117 8.43 18.25 5.89
C LEU A 117 7.31 19.21 6.29
N ALA A 118 6.07 18.84 6.04
CA ALA A 118 4.90 19.42 6.70
C ALA A 118 4.31 18.40 7.68
N ASP A 119 4.24 18.73 8.97
CA ASP A 119 3.73 17.81 9.99
C ASP A 119 2.76 18.53 10.93
N ALA A 120 1.49 18.14 10.85
CA ALA A 120 0.38 18.65 11.65
C ALA A 120 -0.17 17.54 12.57
N ALA A 121 -0.34 17.85 13.85
CA ALA A 121 -0.97 16.94 14.80
C ALA A 121 -1.95 17.69 15.70
N ALA A 122 -3.15 17.12 15.95
CA ALA A 122 -4.08 17.71 16.91
C ALA A 122 -3.63 17.44 18.35
N ASN A 123 -3.55 16.17 18.78
CA ASN A 123 -3.11 15.82 20.13
C ASN A 123 -1.93 14.83 20.10
N ARG A 124 -0.93 15.08 20.95
CA ARG A 124 0.18 14.18 21.24
C ARG A 124 0.33 14.01 22.75
N GLY A 125 0.31 12.77 23.25
CA GLY A 125 0.22 12.52 24.71
C GLY A 125 0.99 11.27 25.12
N GLY A 126 1.74 11.31 26.21
CA GLY A 126 2.44 10.14 26.74
C GLY A 126 2.67 10.25 28.24
N ASN A 127 2.49 9.12 28.93
CA ASN A 127 2.59 9.04 30.39
C ASN A 127 3.44 7.82 30.77
N ALA A 128 4.53 8.03 31.52
CA ALA A 128 5.44 6.96 31.89
C ALA A 128 5.67 6.88 33.40
N ILE A 129 5.59 5.69 33.97
CA ILE A 129 6.02 5.38 35.34
C ILE A 129 7.14 4.35 35.27
N THR A 130 8.27 4.65 35.92
CA THR A 130 9.33 3.68 36.18
C THR A 130 9.53 3.56 37.68
N ALA A 131 9.43 2.35 38.23
CA ALA A 131 9.66 2.10 39.65
C ALA A 131 10.63 0.93 39.86
N SER A 132 11.71 1.19 40.60
CA SER A 132 12.70 0.19 40.98
C SER A 132 12.82 0.13 42.49
N ALA A 133 12.70 -1.06 43.07
CA ALA A 133 12.99 -1.29 44.48
C ALA A 133 13.35 -2.74 44.76
N THR A 134 14.01 -3.02 45.89
CA THR A 134 14.25 -4.42 46.30
C THR A 134 12.91 -5.13 46.54
N THR A 135 11.97 -4.44 47.20
CA THR A 135 10.61 -4.93 47.45
C THR A 135 9.60 -3.87 47.07
N ILE A 136 8.58 -4.26 46.29
CA ILE A 136 7.37 -3.48 46.02
C ILE A 136 6.19 -4.30 46.54
N SER A 137 5.52 -3.82 47.58
CA SER A 137 4.42 -4.53 48.24
C SER A 137 3.24 -3.59 48.48
N THR A 138 2.34 -3.49 47.51
CA THR A 138 1.24 -2.53 47.54
C THR A 138 -0.08 -3.28 47.68
N LEU A 139 -0.58 -3.39 48.90
CA LEU A 139 -1.81 -4.13 49.20
C LEU A 139 -3.03 -3.23 49.00
N GLY A 140 -3.79 -3.47 47.94
CA GLY A 140 -5.05 -2.76 47.65
C GLY A 140 -6.29 -3.55 48.10
N THR A 141 -7.33 -2.83 48.53
CA THR A 141 -8.69 -3.38 48.75
C THR A 141 -9.56 -3.33 47.49
N GLU A 142 -9.14 -2.62 46.45
CA GLU A 142 -9.86 -2.49 45.18
C GLU A 142 -9.36 -3.50 44.15
N ALA A 143 -10.26 -3.92 43.25
CA ALA A 143 -9.94 -4.83 42.15
C ALA A 143 -9.19 -4.08 41.04
N PRO A 144 -7.93 -4.44 40.71
CA PRO A 144 -7.17 -3.71 39.72
C PRO A 144 -7.78 -3.87 38.32
N ALA A 145 -7.88 -2.77 37.59
CA ALA A 145 -8.46 -2.75 36.25
C ALA A 145 -7.99 -1.53 35.43
N ALA A 146 -7.93 -1.72 34.12
CA ALA A 146 -7.86 -0.67 33.12
C ALA A 146 -9.17 -0.67 32.32
N GLY A 147 -9.78 0.48 32.12
CA GLY A 147 -11.05 0.63 31.43
C GLY A 147 -11.07 1.84 30.51
N VAL A 148 -11.75 1.71 29.37
CA VAL A 148 -12.07 2.83 28.48
C VAL A 148 -13.57 2.84 28.24
N SER A 149 -14.25 3.92 28.61
CA SER A 149 -15.70 4.02 28.43
C SER A 149 -16.14 5.45 28.13
N GLY A 150 -16.63 5.68 26.91
CA GLY A 150 -17.29 6.93 26.53
C GLY A 150 -16.39 8.16 26.63
N SER A 151 -15.18 8.12 26.06
CA SER A 151 -14.19 9.20 26.19
C SER A 151 -13.72 9.36 27.64
N VAL A 152 -13.40 8.24 28.30
CA VAL A 152 -12.83 8.25 29.66
C VAL A 152 -11.89 7.06 29.79
N ALA A 153 -10.62 7.34 30.04
CA ALA A 153 -9.63 6.34 30.41
C ALA A 153 -9.54 6.24 31.95
N THR A 154 -9.84 5.06 32.50
CA THR A 154 -9.75 4.78 33.95
C THR A 154 -8.72 3.70 34.21
N ALA A 155 -7.72 4.00 35.05
CA ALA A 155 -6.75 3.03 35.53
C ALA A 155 -6.84 2.96 37.06
N ASN A 156 -7.23 1.80 37.58
CA ASN A 156 -7.30 1.52 39.01
C ASN A 156 -6.24 0.48 39.38
N ALA A 157 -5.14 0.92 39.98
CA ALA A 157 -4.05 0.09 40.44
C ALA A 157 -3.12 0.87 41.37
N ALA A 158 -2.15 0.18 41.98
CA ALA A 158 -1.09 0.83 42.75
C ALA A 158 -0.21 1.72 41.87
N PHE A 159 0.06 1.29 40.63
CA PHE A 159 0.67 2.10 39.59
C PHE A 159 -0.32 2.28 38.44
N ALA A 160 -0.74 3.51 38.18
CA ALA A 160 -1.80 3.79 37.22
C ALA A 160 -1.37 4.81 36.17
N VAL A 161 -1.58 4.49 34.90
CA VAL A 161 -1.41 5.41 33.78
C VAL A 161 -2.72 5.49 33.02
N ALA A 162 -3.27 6.70 32.87
CA ALA A 162 -4.45 6.97 32.07
C ALA A 162 -4.16 8.07 31.05
N ASN A 163 -4.53 7.87 29.79
CA ASN A 163 -4.39 8.88 28.75
C ASN A 163 -5.66 8.98 27.92
N GLU A 164 -6.20 10.18 27.80
CA GLU A 164 -7.37 10.48 26.98
C GLU A 164 -7.03 11.56 25.96
N GLN A 165 -7.37 11.33 24.68
CA GLN A 165 -7.18 12.31 23.63
C GLN A 165 -8.42 12.39 22.75
N SER A 166 -8.98 13.60 22.57
CA SER A 166 -10.19 13.80 21.80
C SER A 166 -10.05 14.94 20.78
N VAL A 167 -10.55 14.70 19.57
CA VAL A 167 -10.66 15.71 18.50
C VAL A 167 -12.12 15.83 18.07
N ALA A 168 -12.69 17.02 18.25
CA ALA A 168 -14.07 17.31 17.87
C ALA A 168 -14.31 17.31 16.35
N SER A 169 -15.56 17.07 15.93
CA SER A 169 -15.95 16.98 14.51
C SER A 169 -15.80 18.27 13.70
N GLY A 170 -15.72 19.43 14.36
CA GLY A 170 -15.43 20.72 13.73
C GLY A 170 -13.94 20.99 13.48
N THR A 171 -13.05 20.05 13.80
CA THR A 171 -11.59 20.24 13.65
C THR A 171 -11.09 19.68 12.32
N SER A 172 -10.19 20.40 11.65
CA SER A 172 -9.49 19.94 10.44
C SER A 172 -7.98 20.02 10.63
N VAL A 173 -7.31 18.88 10.64
CA VAL A 173 -5.84 18.77 10.66
C VAL A 173 -5.36 18.62 9.23
N ARG A 174 -4.48 19.50 8.77
CA ARG A 174 -4.02 19.51 7.38
C ARG A 174 -2.51 19.61 7.31
N ALA A 175 -1.90 18.76 6.50
CA ALA A 175 -0.50 18.87 6.14
C ALA A 175 -0.34 18.88 4.62
N GLY A 176 0.48 19.77 4.08
CA GLY A 176 0.58 19.84 2.62
C GLY A 176 1.83 20.53 2.13
N LEU A 177 2.25 20.06 0.95
CA LEU A 177 3.35 20.60 0.15
C LEU A 177 2.75 21.35 -1.04
N THR A 178 1.96 22.37 -0.72
CA THR A 178 1.02 23.04 -1.62
C THR A 178 0.85 24.50 -1.21
N ASP A 179 0.39 25.35 -2.11
CA ASP A 179 0.07 26.76 -1.82
C ASP A 179 -1.29 26.92 -1.14
N ALA A 180 -2.25 26.04 -1.45
CA ALA A 180 -3.57 26.00 -0.83
C ALA A 180 -4.17 24.59 -0.83
N PHE A 181 -5.12 24.35 0.08
CA PHE A 181 -5.83 23.06 0.21
C PHE A 181 -7.17 23.01 -0.52
N THR A 182 -7.73 24.15 -0.93
CA THR A 182 -9.10 24.24 -1.50
C THR A 182 -9.11 24.70 -2.96
N SER A 183 -8.12 25.47 -3.38
CA SER A 183 -7.95 25.94 -4.76
C SER A 183 -6.46 25.97 -5.07
N GLN A 184 -5.88 24.78 -5.18
CA GLN A 184 -4.45 24.63 -5.39
C GLN A 184 -4.04 25.30 -6.71
N THR A 185 -3.22 26.34 -6.63
CA THR A 185 -2.61 26.91 -7.82
C THR A 185 -1.23 26.31 -8.09
N LYS A 186 -0.54 25.77 -7.07
CA LYS A 186 0.88 25.32 -7.14
C LYS A 186 1.21 24.22 -6.11
N SER A 187 2.30 23.48 -6.32
CA SER A 187 2.86 22.52 -5.34
C SER A 187 4.37 22.72 -5.15
N THR A 188 4.95 22.04 -4.16
CA THR A 188 6.37 22.08 -3.84
C THR A 188 7.13 20.92 -4.47
N ASP A 189 8.24 21.24 -5.14
CA ASP A 189 9.13 20.33 -5.86
C ASP A 189 10.61 20.76 -5.72
N VAL A 190 11.52 19.86 -6.10
CA VAL A 190 12.94 20.15 -6.31
C VAL A 190 13.19 20.21 -7.81
N SER A 191 13.84 21.27 -8.30
CA SER A 191 14.09 21.42 -9.73
C SER A 191 15.50 21.89 -10.06
N THR A 192 16.10 21.27 -11.08
CA THR A 192 17.32 21.78 -11.72
C THR A 192 17.01 22.09 -13.18
N ALA A 193 17.11 23.35 -13.58
CA ALA A 193 16.86 23.82 -14.92
C ALA A 193 18.13 24.42 -15.54
N ILE A 194 18.53 23.89 -16.69
CA ILE A 194 19.62 24.38 -17.53
C ILE A 194 18.99 24.78 -18.86
N SER A 195 19.11 26.04 -19.29
CA SER A 195 18.57 26.47 -20.59
C SER A 195 19.49 26.12 -21.77
N GLY A 196 20.79 25.98 -21.53
CA GLY A 196 21.78 25.59 -22.53
C GLY A 196 21.97 24.08 -22.66
N SER A 197 23.08 23.69 -23.29
CA SER A 197 23.50 22.29 -23.43
C SER A 197 24.26 21.81 -22.21
N LEU A 198 24.22 20.49 -21.96
CA LEU A 198 25.05 19.81 -20.97
C LEU A 198 26.11 18.98 -21.69
N THR A 199 27.39 19.34 -21.54
CA THR A 199 28.49 18.67 -22.24
C THR A 199 29.60 18.23 -21.29
N SER A 200 29.94 16.95 -21.32
CA SER A 200 31.00 16.34 -20.51
C SER A 200 30.92 16.73 -19.03
N SER A 201 29.71 16.75 -18.46
CA SER A 201 29.40 17.28 -17.13
C SER A 201 28.33 16.43 -16.43
N SER A 202 28.03 16.69 -15.16
CA SER A 202 27.04 15.94 -14.39
C SER A 202 25.97 16.82 -13.74
N VAL A 203 24.74 16.28 -13.67
CA VAL A 203 23.62 16.80 -12.90
C VAL A 203 23.07 15.70 -12.00
N ALA A 204 22.94 15.94 -10.71
CA ALA A 204 22.37 14.98 -9.76
C ALA A 204 21.33 15.64 -8.84
N SER A 205 20.09 15.16 -8.91
CA SER A 205 19.01 15.56 -8.01
C SER A 205 18.50 14.33 -7.26
N ASP A 206 19.38 13.78 -6.41
CA ASP A 206 19.22 12.44 -5.85
C ASP A 206 18.89 12.49 -4.35
N GLY A 207 18.21 11.47 -3.83
CA GLY A 207 18.01 11.29 -2.38
C GLY A 207 17.15 12.37 -1.70
N ASN A 208 16.37 13.15 -2.45
CA ASN A 208 15.50 14.17 -1.89
C ASN A 208 14.26 13.54 -1.21
N SER A 209 13.80 14.10 -0.11
CA SER A 209 12.67 13.61 0.69
C SER A 209 11.62 14.69 0.90
N LEU A 210 10.43 14.50 0.32
CA LEU A 210 9.28 15.39 0.45
C LEU A 210 8.16 14.68 1.21
N ALA A 211 7.79 15.14 2.42
CA ALA A 211 6.79 14.48 3.26
C ALA A 211 5.74 15.43 3.83
N ALA A 212 4.49 14.97 3.86
CA ALA A 212 3.40 15.63 4.58
C ALA A 212 2.64 14.64 5.49
N ASN A 213 2.46 15.00 6.76
CA ASN A 213 1.86 14.15 7.78
C ASN A 213 0.76 14.91 8.54
N ALA A 214 -0.47 14.38 8.53
CA ALA A 214 -1.58 14.91 9.32
C ALA A 214 -2.07 13.85 10.32
N ALA A 215 -2.04 14.14 11.61
CA ALA A 215 -2.47 13.23 12.66
C ALA A 215 -3.56 13.84 13.56
N GLY A 216 -4.59 13.07 13.87
CA GLY A 216 -5.55 13.39 14.92
C GLY A 216 -4.91 13.26 16.30
N ASN A 217 -4.97 12.06 16.86
CA ASN A 217 -4.40 11.71 18.16
C ASN A 217 -3.21 10.76 17.99
N ALA A 218 -2.13 11.01 18.72
CA ALA A 218 -0.98 10.13 18.75
C ALA A 218 -0.37 10.03 20.15
N THR A 219 0.11 8.84 20.52
CA THR A 219 0.96 8.69 21.69
C THR A 219 2.38 9.23 21.43
N LEU A 220 2.96 9.93 22.41
CA LEU A 220 4.28 10.55 22.32
C LEU A 220 5.36 9.70 23.01
N GLY A 221 6.59 9.72 22.47
CA GLY A 221 7.76 9.11 23.12
C GLY A 221 7.62 7.59 23.28
N SER A 222 7.85 7.08 24.50
CA SER A 222 7.65 5.67 24.86
C SER A 222 6.17 5.25 24.95
N GLY A 223 5.24 6.16 24.67
CA GLY A 223 3.81 5.95 24.81
C GLY A 223 3.34 5.99 26.27
N ASN A 224 2.25 5.27 26.56
CA ASN A 224 1.77 5.07 27.91
C ASN A 224 2.47 3.85 28.51
N ALA A 225 3.35 4.05 29.47
CA ALA A 225 4.27 3.02 29.93
C ALA A 225 4.29 2.88 31.46
N ILE A 226 4.30 1.63 31.94
CA ILE A 226 4.66 1.29 33.31
C ILE A 226 5.80 0.26 33.27
N THR A 227 6.91 0.55 33.94
CA THR A 227 8.04 -0.38 34.10
C THR A 227 8.34 -0.57 35.58
N LEU A 228 8.28 -1.81 36.05
CA LEU A 228 8.54 -2.19 37.44
C LEU A 228 9.74 -3.15 37.53
N SER A 229 10.65 -2.93 38.46
CA SER A 229 11.78 -3.83 38.70
C SER A 229 12.09 -4.05 40.17
N GLY A 230 12.49 -5.28 40.54
CA GLY A 230 12.89 -5.58 41.91
C GLY A 230 13.21 -7.03 42.19
N THR A 231 13.34 -7.39 43.48
CA THR A 231 13.46 -8.81 43.89
C THR A 231 12.09 -9.40 44.17
N ASN A 232 11.25 -8.69 44.93
CA ASN A 232 9.91 -9.15 45.31
C ASN A 232 8.87 -8.09 44.91
N LEU A 233 8.02 -8.40 43.94
CA LEU A 233 6.94 -7.55 43.47
C LEU A 233 5.59 -8.20 43.81
N GLY A 234 4.88 -7.64 44.79
CA GLY A 234 3.48 -7.92 45.11
C GLY A 234 2.66 -6.66 44.91
N THR A 235 2.22 -6.40 43.68
CA THR A 235 1.62 -5.11 43.30
C THR A 235 0.61 -5.26 42.18
N SER A 236 0.06 -4.13 41.73
CA SER A 236 -0.84 -4.05 40.57
C SER A 236 -0.46 -2.85 39.72
N ALA A 237 -0.63 -2.97 38.41
CA ALA A 237 -0.39 -1.90 37.47
C ALA A 237 -1.47 -1.89 36.37
N ALA A 238 -1.92 -0.69 36.01
CA ALA A 238 -2.97 -0.49 35.01
C ALA A 238 -2.58 0.63 34.04
N VAL A 239 -2.67 0.35 32.74
CA VAL A 239 -2.52 1.34 31.65
C VAL A 239 -3.83 1.41 30.88
N ALA A 240 -4.48 2.57 30.85
CA ALA A 240 -5.68 2.83 30.08
C ALA A 240 -5.45 3.97 29.08
N ASN A 241 -5.84 3.77 27.82
CA ASN A 241 -5.71 4.80 26.79
C ASN A 241 -6.96 4.86 25.92
N ASP A 242 -7.62 6.02 25.87
CA ASP A 242 -8.80 6.27 25.05
C ASP A 242 -8.50 7.40 24.04
N GLN A 243 -8.68 7.14 22.75
CA GLN A 243 -8.46 8.13 21.69
C GLN A 243 -9.69 8.23 20.77
N VAL A 244 -10.20 9.45 20.59
CA VAL A 244 -11.38 9.72 19.76
C VAL A 244 -11.05 10.78 18.70
N MET A 245 -11.21 10.42 17.42
CA MET A 245 -11.04 11.30 16.27
C MET A 245 -12.38 11.47 15.55
N ASN A 246 -13.06 12.59 15.78
CA ASN A 246 -14.29 12.94 15.06
C ASN A 246 -14.06 13.98 13.96
N GLY A 247 -12.95 14.73 14.00
CA GLY A 247 -12.57 15.73 13.01
C GLY A 247 -12.03 15.14 11.70
N THR A 248 -11.47 15.96 10.83
CA THR A 248 -10.83 15.50 9.58
C THR A 248 -9.31 15.56 9.65
N ALA A 249 -8.62 14.66 8.95
CA ALA A 249 -7.19 14.76 8.69
C ALA A 249 -6.94 14.64 7.18
N ALA A 250 -6.28 15.63 6.58
CA ALA A 250 -6.05 15.68 5.14
C ALA A 250 -4.59 15.96 4.80
N VAL A 251 -4.07 15.20 3.84
CA VAL A 251 -2.77 15.44 3.22
C VAL A 251 -2.92 15.77 1.74
N LEU A 252 -2.19 16.80 1.28
CA LEU A 252 -2.15 17.19 -0.12
C LEU A 252 -0.71 17.50 -0.57
N ILE A 253 -0.22 16.75 -1.54
CA ILE A 253 1.05 16.96 -2.25
C ILE A 253 0.77 16.85 -3.75
N GLY A 254 1.41 17.69 -4.55
CA GLY A 254 1.36 17.62 -6.00
C GLY A 254 0.24 18.43 -6.63
N LYS A 255 0.47 18.89 -7.86
CA LYS A 255 -0.56 19.46 -8.76
C LYS A 255 -0.26 19.02 -10.18
N ALA A 256 -1.29 18.61 -10.90
CA ALA A 256 -1.21 18.30 -12.33
C ALA A 256 -0.67 19.49 -13.14
N GLY A 257 0.22 19.19 -14.08
CA GLY A 257 0.69 20.13 -15.10
C GLY A 257 -0.34 20.37 -16.20
N THR A 258 0.03 21.14 -17.22
CA THR A 258 -0.74 21.24 -18.46
C THR A 258 -0.16 20.26 -19.49
N ALA A 259 -1.02 19.51 -20.18
CA ALA A 259 -0.56 18.57 -21.20
C ALA A 259 0.12 19.28 -22.37
N ALA A 260 1.05 18.60 -23.02
CA ALA A 260 1.59 19.03 -24.29
C ALA A 260 0.48 19.06 -25.35
N THR A 261 0.47 20.10 -26.19
CA THR A 261 -0.42 20.20 -27.34
C THR A 261 0.38 19.90 -28.60
N ALA A 262 -0.06 18.92 -29.40
CA ALA A 262 0.56 18.63 -30.68
C ALA A 262 0.45 19.83 -31.65
N PRO A 263 1.39 19.99 -32.60
CA PRO A 263 1.23 20.93 -33.69
C PRO A 263 -0.04 20.61 -34.49
N THR A 264 -0.81 21.63 -34.87
CA THR A 264 -1.98 21.45 -35.74
C THR A 264 -1.74 22.15 -37.08
N THR A 265 -1.99 21.43 -38.18
CA THR A 265 -1.94 22.00 -39.53
C THR A 265 -3.29 22.64 -39.84
N HIS A 266 -3.28 23.96 -39.97
CA HIS A 266 -4.44 24.75 -40.36
C HIS A 266 -4.44 24.91 -41.87
N ASN A 267 -5.47 24.38 -42.53
CA ASN A 267 -5.64 24.47 -43.98
C ASN A 267 -6.65 25.57 -44.34
N PHE A 268 -6.26 26.43 -45.27
CA PHE A 268 -7.05 27.53 -45.81
C PHE A 268 -7.26 27.33 -47.31
N THR A 269 -8.49 27.52 -47.75
CA THR A 269 -8.80 27.66 -49.18
C THR A 269 -9.37 29.05 -49.40
N PHE A 270 -8.63 29.89 -50.10
CA PHE A 270 -9.06 31.22 -50.50
C PHE A 270 -9.67 31.14 -51.89
N THR A 271 -10.88 31.66 -52.07
CA THR A 271 -11.58 31.65 -53.37
C THR A 271 -11.69 33.06 -53.92
N SER A 272 -11.70 33.21 -55.24
CA SER A 272 -11.94 34.51 -55.89
C SER A 272 -13.26 34.55 -56.66
N THR A 273 -13.91 35.70 -56.63
CA THR A 273 -15.06 36.03 -57.49
C THR A 273 -14.63 37.03 -58.56
N GLY A 274 -14.37 36.55 -59.78
CA GLY A 274 -14.34 37.40 -60.99
C GLY A 274 -12.98 37.98 -61.43
N ASN A 275 -11.87 37.25 -61.25
CA ASN A 275 -10.54 37.71 -61.67
C ASN A 275 -10.22 37.42 -63.16
N THR A 276 -10.46 38.40 -64.05
CA THR A 276 -10.26 38.27 -65.52
C THR A 276 -9.14 39.14 -66.12
N GLY A 277 -8.24 39.73 -65.32
CA GLY A 277 -7.14 40.59 -65.82
C GLY A 277 -5.86 40.55 -64.96
N SER A 278 -4.73 41.04 -65.50
CA SER A 278 -3.42 41.02 -64.82
C SER A 278 -3.28 42.11 -63.75
N GLY A 279 -3.37 41.74 -62.47
CA GLY A 279 -3.18 42.62 -61.30
C GLY A 279 -3.10 41.82 -59.99
N PRO A 280 -2.92 42.46 -58.82
CA PRO A 280 -3.02 41.77 -57.53
C PRO A 280 -4.42 41.19 -57.36
N TYR A 281 -4.49 39.88 -57.23
CA TYR A 281 -5.73 39.13 -57.08
C TYR A 281 -6.08 38.99 -55.61
N THR A 282 -7.25 39.49 -55.20
CA THR A 282 -7.76 39.33 -53.84
C THR A 282 -8.59 38.05 -53.75
N PHE A 283 -8.26 37.18 -52.80
CA PHE A 283 -9.01 35.97 -52.51
C PHE A 283 -9.49 35.99 -51.06
N ASN A 284 -10.74 35.58 -50.84
CA ASN A 284 -11.34 35.52 -49.51
C ASN A 284 -11.38 34.07 -49.05
N GLY A 285 -10.86 33.80 -47.85
CA GLY A 285 -10.96 32.51 -47.20
C GLY A 285 -12.02 32.57 -46.10
N ALA A 286 -12.87 31.56 -46.04
CA ALA A 286 -13.66 31.25 -44.85
C ALA A 286 -13.28 29.83 -44.41
N THR A 287 -12.96 29.65 -43.12
CA THR A 287 -12.78 28.33 -42.51
C THR A 287 -14.05 27.94 -41.75
N THR A 288 -14.14 26.67 -41.36
CA THR A 288 -15.30 26.09 -40.66
C THR A 288 -15.36 26.36 -39.15
N ASP A 289 -14.40 27.09 -38.56
CA ASP A 289 -14.19 27.12 -37.10
C ASP A 289 -14.36 28.50 -36.40
N GLY A 290 -14.85 29.53 -37.09
CA GLY A 290 -15.40 30.73 -36.44
C GLY A 290 -14.44 31.58 -35.59
N GLY A 291 -13.56 32.35 -36.24
CA GLY A 291 -12.86 33.52 -35.67
C GLY A 291 -11.33 33.46 -35.82
N HIS A 292 -10.72 34.41 -36.53
CA HIS A 292 -9.27 34.41 -36.83
C HIS A 292 -8.47 35.43 -36.02
N THR A 293 -7.19 35.14 -35.79
CA THR A 293 -6.26 35.97 -35.01
C THR A 293 -5.12 36.58 -35.86
N ALA A 294 -4.43 37.58 -35.31
CA ALA A 294 -3.30 38.24 -35.97
C ALA A 294 -2.05 37.33 -36.08
N ASP A 295 -1.94 36.33 -35.20
CA ASP A 295 -0.81 35.40 -35.17
C ASP A 295 -0.85 34.46 -36.38
N GLU A 296 -2.05 34.06 -36.83
CA GLU A 296 -2.25 33.23 -38.02
C GLU A 296 -1.84 33.96 -39.31
N VAL A 297 -2.17 35.26 -39.41
CA VAL A 297 -1.74 36.12 -40.52
C VAL A 297 -0.22 36.25 -40.55
N THR A 298 0.40 36.36 -39.38
CA THR A 298 1.86 36.45 -39.25
C THR A 298 2.52 35.16 -39.70
N ALA A 299 2.01 34.00 -39.29
CA ALA A 299 2.51 32.68 -39.70
C ALA A 299 2.39 32.45 -41.21
N LEU A 300 1.21 32.74 -41.80
CA LEU A 300 0.99 32.65 -43.25
C LEU A 300 1.89 33.61 -44.03
N THR A 301 2.05 34.85 -43.57
CA THR A 301 2.90 35.84 -44.23
C THR A 301 4.38 35.43 -44.21
N ALA A 302 4.85 34.88 -43.09
CA ALA A 302 6.21 34.35 -42.97
C ALA A 302 6.45 33.16 -43.90
N GLN A 303 5.45 32.28 -44.07
CA GLN A 303 5.59 31.05 -44.84
C GLN A 303 5.57 31.25 -46.36
N TYR A 304 4.70 32.12 -46.90
CA TYR A 304 4.52 32.26 -48.35
C TYR A 304 5.34 33.41 -48.98
N GLY A 305 5.86 34.35 -48.19
CA GLY A 305 6.86 35.33 -48.63
C GLY A 305 6.41 36.31 -49.73
N ALA A 306 7.40 36.88 -50.46
CA ALA A 306 7.20 37.97 -51.41
C ALA A 306 6.34 37.53 -52.61
N GLY A 307 5.15 38.13 -52.73
CA GLY A 307 4.16 37.79 -53.75
C GLY A 307 2.76 37.55 -53.17
N PHE A 308 2.68 37.24 -51.87
CA PHE A 308 1.43 37.05 -51.12
C PHE A 308 1.38 38.01 -49.92
N THR A 309 0.27 38.73 -49.77
CA THR A 309 0.00 39.59 -48.63
C THR A 309 -1.25 39.10 -47.92
N PHE A 310 -1.10 38.55 -46.71
CA PHE A 310 -2.24 38.14 -45.88
C PHE A 310 -2.64 39.29 -44.95
N THR A 311 -3.94 39.53 -44.79
CA THR A 311 -4.47 40.57 -43.91
C THR A 311 -5.72 40.09 -43.18
N LEU A 312 -5.90 40.48 -41.93
CA LEU A 312 -7.11 40.20 -41.16
C LEU A 312 -8.12 41.33 -41.38
N SER A 313 -9.29 41.02 -41.95
CA SER A 313 -10.35 42.00 -42.23
C SER A 313 -11.72 41.45 -41.85
N GLY A 314 -12.40 42.10 -40.90
CA GLY A 314 -13.76 41.73 -40.48
C GLY A 314 -13.88 40.30 -39.92
N GLY A 315 -12.81 39.77 -39.32
CA GLY A 315 -12.77 38.39 -38.84
C GLY A 315 -12.62 37.36 -39.95
N ASN A 316 -12.13 37.74 -41.14
CA ASN A 316 -11.70 36.87 -42.24
C ASN A 316 -10.24 37.15 -42.62
N ILE A 317 -9.47 36.11 -42.94
CA ILE A 317 -8.13 36.26 -43.54
C ILE A 317 -8.33 36.47 -45.05
N VAL A 318 -7.73 37.54 -45.57
CA VAL A 318 -7.75 37.91 -46.99
C VAL A 318 -6.32 37.83 -47.52
N VAL A 319 -6.14 37.14 -48.65
CA VAL A 319 -4.84 37.07 -49.34
C VAL A 319 -4.87 37.87 -50.63
N GLN A 320 -3.90 38.76 -50.81
CA GLN A 320 -3.58 39.37 -52.10
C GLN A 320 -2.37 38.68 -52.70
N ALA A 321 -2.53 38.05 -53.87
CA ALA A 321 -1.45 37.40 -54.60
C ALA A 321 -1.08 38.20 -55.85
N THR A 322 0.21 38.38 -56.11
CA THR A 322 0.77 39.02 -57.30
C THR A 322 1.51 38.00 -58.17
N GLY A 323 1.39 38.09 -59.50
CA GLY A 323 2.08 37.18 -60.43
C GLY A 323 1.37 35.85 -60.74
N GLN A 324 0.11 35.68 -60.33
CA GLN A 324 -0.66 34.46 -60.60
C GLN A 324 -1.18 34.40 -62.06
N GLY A 325 -1.34 33.18 -62.59
CA GLY A 325 -1.92 32.96 -63.92
C GLY A 325 -3.41 33.37 -63.98
N ALA A 326 -3.85 33.89 -65.13
CA ALA A 326 -5.27 34.23 -65.35
C ALA A 326 -6.17 33.00 -65.18
N ASN A 327 -7.34 33.16 -64.55
CA ASN A 327 -8.35 32.13 -64.26
C ASN A 327 -8.04 31.15 -63.11
N ASN A 328 -7.20 31.48 -62.13
CA ASN A 328 -7.06 30.63 -60.94
C ASN A 328 -8.27 30.84 -59.96
N PRO A 329 -9.15 29.84 -59.77
CA PRO A 329 -10.36 30.01 -58.96
C PRO A 329 -10.10 29.99 -57.45
N SER A 330 -8.96 29.43 -57.00
CA SER A 330 -8.65 29.28 -55.58
C SER A 330 -7.16 29.17 -55.28
N ILE A 331 -6.73 29.68 -54.12
CA ILE A 331 -5.40 29.46 -53.56
C ILE A 331 -5.57 28.61 -52.30
N ALA A 332 -4.87 27.47 -52.25
CA ALA A 332 -4.70 26.72 -51.03
C ALA A 332 -3.48 27.26 -50.29
N ALA A 333 -3.63 27.57 -49.01
CA ALA A 333 -2.52 27.85 -48.12
C ALA A 333 -2.73 27.07 -46.83
N SER A 334 -1.67 26.58 -46.23
CA SER A 334 -1.66 26.03 -44.89
C SER A 334 -0.56 26.67 -44.07
N TYR A 335 -0.75 26.68 -42.75
CA TYR A 335 0.33 26.88 -41.79
C TYR A 335 0.19 25.87 -40.65
N ASN A 336 1.30 25.53 -40.00
CA ASN A 336 1.28 24.72 -38.80
C ASN A 336 1.38 25.64 -37.59
N SER A 337 0.40 25.61 -36.68
CA SER A 337 0.63 26.21 -35.36
C SER A 337 1.61 25.31 -34.61
N GLY A 338 2.60 25.90 -33.95
CA GLY A 338 3.56 25.16 -33.13
C GLY A 338 2.85 24.35 -32.04
N GLY A 339 3.35 23.15 -31.76
CA GLY A 339 2.98 22.45 -30.55
C GLY A 339 3.45 23.20 -29.31
N SER A 340 2.87 22.90 -28.15
CA SER A 340 3.37 23.34 -26.84
C SER A 340 3.82 22.10 -26.07
N ALA A 341 4.96 22.18 -25.38
CA ALA A 341 5.45 21.08 -24.54
C ALA A 341 4.58 20.86 -23.27
N GLY A 342 3.60 21.73 -23.01
CA GLY A 342 2.85 21.74 -21.75
C GLY A 342 3.72 22.26 -20.59
N THR A 343 3.22 22.15 -19.36
CA THR A 343 4.01 22.36 -18.15
C THR A 343 4.08 21.06 -17.37
N PRO A 344 5.24 20.68 -16.81
CA PRO A 344 5.32 19.51 -15.95
C PRO A 344 4.38 19.63 -14.75
N SER A 345 3.95 18.48 -14.24
CA SER A 345 3.30 18.42 -12.94
C SER A 345 4.26 18.90 -11.86
N THR A 346 3.72 19.58 -10.85
CA THR A 346 4.48 20.01 -9.68
C THR A 346 4.29 18.99 -8.56
N GLY A 347 5.31 18.81 -7.74
CA GLY A 347 5.45 17.69 -6.81
C GLY A 347 6.51 16.70 -7.33
N GLY A 348 7.45 16.29 -6.46
CA GLY A 348 8.55 15.40 -6.83
C GLY A 348 9.86 16.15 -7.17
N VAL A 349 10.61 15.62 -8.13
CA VAL A 349 11.96 16.09 -8.51
C VAL A 349 12.13 16.07 -10.02
N ILE A 350 12.50 17.21 -10.60
CA ILE A 350 12.59 17.35 -12.06
C ILE A 350 13.92 17.99 -12.46
N VAL A 351 14.60 17.40 -13.43
CA VAL A 351 15.74 18.01 -14.12
C VAL A 351 15.32 18.37 -15.55
N THR A 352 15.53 19.61 -15.95
CA THR A 352 15.28 20.10 -17.32
C THR A 352 16.59 20.59 -17.93
N VAL A 353 16.94 20.04 -19.09
CA VAL A 353 18.04 20.52 -19.94
C VAL A 353 17.42 21.09 -21.22
N GLY A 354 17.77 22.32 -21.54
CA GLY A 354 17.11 23.08 -22.60
C GLY A 354 17.61 22.73 -23.98
N ASN A 355 18.84 22.23 -24.10
CA ASN A 355 19.45 21.74 -25.33
C ASN A 355 20.06 20.35 -25.12
N ASP A 356 21.07 19.98 -25.92
CA ASP A 356 21.62 18.63 -25.98
C ASP A 356 22.31 18.19 -24.67
N ILE A 357 22.23 16.89 -24.40
CA ILE A 357 23.02 16.19 -23.38
C ILE A 357 24.07 15.35 -24.11
N THR A 358 25.34 15.72 -24.00
CA THR A 358 26.45 15.05 -24.70
C THR A 358 27.56 14.65 -23.74
N GLY A 359 27.96 13.37 -23.74
CA GLY A 359 29.05 12.86 -22.91
C GLY A 359 28.84 13.05 -21.40
N SER A 360 27.59 13.12 -20.94
CA SER A 360 27.21 13.65 -19.62
C SER A 360 26.38 12.66 -18.81
N SER A 361 26.20 12.93 -17.51
CA SER A 361 25.33 12.13 -16.63
C SER A 361 24.24 13.00 -15.99
N VAL A 362 22.98 12.57 -16.08
CA VAL A 362 21.85 13.22 -15.41
C VAL A 362 21.10 12.18 -14.57
N THR A 363 20.99 12.41 -13.27
CA THR A 363 20.32 11.51 -12.33
C THR A 363 19.22 12.21 -11.54
N VAL A 364 18.09 11.50 -11.40
CA VAL A 364 16.99 11.78 -10.49
C VAL A 364 16.69 10.48 -9.77
N ASP A 365 17.59 10.10 -8.88
CA ASP A 365 17.60 8.76 -8.28
C ASP A 365 17.36 8.77 -6.77
N GLY A 366 16.67 7.74 -6.26
CA GLY A 366 16.51 7.55 -4.82
C GLY A 366 15.68 8.61 -4.11
N ASN A 367 14.87 9.38 -4.84
CA ASN A 367 14.02 10.41 -4.25
C ASN A 367 12.75 9.81 -3.65
N SER A 368 12.17 10.46 -2.65
CA SER A 368 10.95 10.01 -1.98
C SER A 368 9.92 11.13 -1.79
N THR A 369 8.67 10.85 -2.15
CA THR A 369 7.52 11.70 -1.81
C THR A 369 6.49 10.90 -1.01
N SER A 370 6.06 11.38 0.17
CA SER A 370 5.19 10.64 1.08
C SER A 370 4.09 11.49 1.71
N GLY A 371 2.84 11.02 1.60
CA GLY A 371 1.69 11.56 2.33
C GLY A 371 1.17 10.57 3.37
N SER A 372 0.84 11.06 4.58
CA SER A 372 0.24 10.22 5.62
C SER A 372 -0.84 10.93 6.44
N ALA A 373 -2.08 10.43 6.42
CA ALA A 373 -3.16 10.87 7.29
C ALA A 373 -3.48 9.79 8.33
N ARG A 374 -3.48 10.13 9.62
CA ARG A 374 -3.76 9.20 10.72
C ARG A 374 -4.84 9.76 11.65
N GLY A 375 -5.81 8.92 12.03
CA GLY A 375 -6.83 9.27 13.01
C GLY A 375 -6.28 9.15 14.42
N ASN A 376 -6.16 7.92 14.92
CA ASN A 376 -5.66 7.60 16.27
C ASN A 376 -4.47 6.65 16.21
N SER A 377 -3.43 6.91 16.99
CA SER A 377 -2.26 6.03 17.15
C SER A 377 -1.89 5.88 18.63
N ALA A 378 -1.92 4.66 19.15
CA ALA A 378 -1.68 4.36 20.56
C ALA A 378 -0.58 3.31 20.76
N THR A 379 0.33 3.60 21.68
CA THR A 379 1.32 2.65 22.20
C THR A 379 1.15 2.54 23.72
N ASN A 380 0.83 1.34 24.21
CA ASN A 380 0.62 1.05 25.63
C ASN A 380 1.48 -0.15 26.06
N THR A 381 2.35 0.04 27.06
CA THR A 381 3.31 -0.98 27.48
C THR A 381 3.32 -1.13 29.00
N LEU A 382 3.21 -2.36 29.48
CA LEU A 382 3.39 -2.69 30.89
C LEU A 382 4.45 -3.77 31.01
N SER A 383 5.51 -3.49 31.77
CA SER A 383 6.62 -4.42 32.00
C SER A 383 6.91 -4.57 33.49
N ALA A 384 7.13 -5.81 33.94
CA ALA A 384 7.58 -6.11 35.30
C ALA A 384 8.65 -7.20 35.32
N MET A 385 9.76 -6.92 36.00
CA MET A 385 10.88 -7.84 36.15
C MET A 385 11.19 -8.09 37.64
N ALA A 386 11.21 -9.35 38.07
CA ALA A 386 11.42 -9.70 39.47
C ALA A 386 12.15 -11.04 39.69
N THR A 387 12.50 -11.36 40.94
CA THR A 387 12.72 -12.77 41.33
C THR A 387 11.37 -13.43 41.62
N ASN A 388 10.53 -12.77 42.41
CA ASN A 388 9.18 -13.20 42.72
C ASN A 388 8.18 -12.11 42.28
N LEU A 389 7.26 -12.47 41.40
CA LEU A 389 6.16 -11.62 40.97
C LEU A 389 4.83 -12.26 41.41
N THR A 390 4.26 -11.71 42.47
CA THR A 390 3.05 -12.22 43.13
C THR A 390 1.90 -11.22 43.02
N ARG A 391 0.70 -11.64 43.40
CA ARG A 391 -0.48 -10.76 43.46
C ARG A 391 -0.25 -9.56 44.37
N GLY A 392 -0.83 -8.42 44.01
CA GLY A 392 -0.86 -7.20 44.83
C GLY A 392 -2.12 -7.00 45.68
N ASN A 393 -3.18 -7.80 45.52
CA ASN A 393 -4.42 -7.65 46.28
C ASN A 393 -4.66 -8.82 47.25
N GLY A 394 -5.25 -8.51 48.42
CA GLY A 394 -5.68 -9.51 49.42
C GLY A 394 -7.13 -9.97 49.24
N VAL A 395 -7.80 -9.62 48.13
CA VAL A 395 -9.22 -9.87 47.87
C VAL A 395 -9.39 -10.86 46.72
N SER A 396 -10.04 -12.01 46.98
CA SER A 396 -10.24 -13.16 46.08
C SER A 396 -11.01 -12.92 44.77
N ASN A 397 -11.38 -11.68 44.42
CA ASN A 397 -12.30 -11.42 43.30
C ASN A 397 -11.61 -11.25 41.94
N SER A 398 -10.27 -11.27 41.89
CA SER A 398 -9.48 -11.25 40.65
C SER A 398 -8.83 -12.64 40.41
N SER A 399 -9.57 -13.72 40.68
CA SER A 399 -9.10 -15.09 40.40
C SER A 399 -9.00 -15.40 38.91
N GLN A 400 -9.59 -14.55 38.04
CA GLN A 400 -9.48 -14.65 36.58
C GLN A 400 -9.37 -13.24 35.98
N ALA A 401 -8.38 -13.04 35.11
CA ALA A 401 -8.30 -11.88 34.24
C ALA A 401 -9.46 -11.87 33.23
N THR A 402 -10.01 -10.71 32.93
CA THR A 402 -11.06 -10.54 31.91
C THR A 402 -10.75 -9.39 30.97
N ALA A 403 -10.93 -9.61 29.67
CA ALA A 403 -10.84 -8.60 28.61
C ALA A 403 -12.11 -8.62 27.75
N ASN A 404 -12.76 -7.48 27.45
CA ASN A 404 -14.09 -7.47 26.82
C ASN A 404 -14.35 -6.32 25.80
N VAL A 405 -15.53 -6.35 25.15
CA VAL A 405 -15.97 -5.32 24.17
C VAL A 405 -16.20 -3.94 24.74
N THR A 406 -16.36 -3.79 26.06
CA THR A 406 -16.49 -2.46 26.67
C THR A 406 -15.13 -1.85 26.93
N GLY A 407 -14.04 -2.45 26.43
CA GLY A 407 -12.69 -1.94 26.64
C GLY A 407 -12.25 -2.07 28.09
N THR A 408 -12.70 -3.10 28.80
CA THR A 408 -12.28 -3.36 30.18
C THR A 408 -11.29 -4.51 30.22
N ALA A 409 -10.13 -4.28 30.84
CA ALA A 409 -9.13 -5.26 31.21
C ALA A 409 -9.06 -5.31 32.75
N ALA A 410 -9.51 -6.40 33.36
CA ALA A 410 -9.46 -6.60 34.80
C ALA A 410 -8.43 -7.69 35.12
N ALA A 411 -7.33 -7.33 35.77
CA ALA A 411 -6.23 -8.21 36.18
C ALA A 411 -5.27 -7.41 37.07
N ASP A 412 -4.36 -8.08 37.79
CA ASP A 412 -3.30 -7.39 38.53
C ASP A 412 -2.44 -6.51 37.60
N MET A 413 -2.16 -7.02 36.39
CA MET A 413 -1.43 -6.33 35.32
C MET A 413 -2.38 -6.10 34.13
N ALA A 414 -2.95 -4.92 34.03
CA ALA A 414 -4.02 -4.61 33.07
C ALA A 414 -3.62 -3.55 32.05
N VAL A 415 -3.88 -3.81 30.77
CA VAL A 415 -3.74 -2.83 29.69
C VAL A 415 -5.05 -2.75 28.91
N SER A 416 -5.60 -1.55 28.78
CA SER A 416 -6.76 -1.28 27.95
C SER A 416 -6.50 -0.15 26.96
N SER A 417 -6.88 -0.36 25.69
CA SER A 417 -6.77 0.62 24.62
C SER A 417 -8.09 0.71 23.85
N GLY A 418 -8.69 1.90 23.85
CA GLY A 418 -9.88 2.26 23.08
C GLY A 418 -9.50 3.28 22.01
N GLN A 419 -9.90 3.05 20.76
CA GLN A 419 -9.69 4.02 19.68
C GLN A 419 -10.93 4.09 18.78
N THR A 420 -11.47 5.29 18.61
CA THR A 420 -12.64 5.54 17.76
C THR A 420 -12.34 6.61 16.73
N ASN A 421 -12.49 6.29 15.44
CA ASN A 421 -12.38 7.25 14.34
C ASN A 421 -13.74 7.36 13.62
N THR A 422 -14.42 8.49 13.77
CA THR A 422 -15.61 8.83 12.95
C THR A 422 -15.28 9.85 11.87
N GLY A 423 -14.09 10.45 11.95
CA GLY A 423 -13.55 11.44 11.03
C GLY A 423 -13.20 10.93 9.65
N ALA A 424 -13.45 11.73 8.62
CA ALA A 424 -12.94 11.46 7.27
C ALA A 424 -11.45 11.78 7.19
N LEU A 425 -10.66 10.83 6.67
CA LEU A 425 -9.22 10.95 6.53
C LEU A 425 -8.83 10.77 5.06
N SER A 426 -7.98 11.66 4.53
CA SER A 426 -7.54 11.58 3.15
C SER A 426 -6.06 11.91 2.99
N SER A 427 -5.41 11.25 2.03
CA SER A 427 -4.08 11.58 1.55
C SER A 427 -4.08 11.55 0.04
N THR A 428 -3.82 12.70 -0.58
CA THR A 428 -3.60 12.80 -2.04
C THR A 428 -2.16 13.21 -2.27
N VAL A 429 -1.43 12.37 -2.99
CA VAL A 429 -0.06 12.62 -3.40
C VAL A 429 -0.04 12.60 -4.92
N GLY A 430 0.72 13.52 -5.50
CA GLY A 430 1.12 13.44 -6.88
C GLY A 430 2.54 13.93 -6.99
N ALA A 431 3.42 13.10 -7.55
CA ALA A 431 4.80 13.47 -7.77
C ALA A 431 5.29 12.95 -9.11
N LEU A 432 5.98 13.82 -9.84
CA LEU A 432 6.72 13.45 -11.03
C LEU A 432 8.20 13.42 -10.69
N PHE A 433 8.84 12.28 -10.94
CA PHE A 433 10.29 12.18 -11.04
C PHE A 433 10.64 12.22 -12.51
N GLY A 434 11.54 13.10 -12.94
CA GLY A 434 11.85 13.08 -14.36
C GLY A 434 13.01 13.91 -14.84
N VAL A 435 13.45 13.55 -16.04
CA VAL A 435 14.42 14.30 -16.83
C VAL A 435 13.76 14.72 -18.14
N SER A 436 13.83 16.01 -18.45
CA SER A 436 13.31 16.58 -19.69
C SER A 436 14.44 17.22 -20.48
N ALA A 437 14.62 16.82 -21.73
CA ALA A 437 15.59 17.36 -22.67
C ALA A 437 14.90 17.68 -24.01
N THR A 438 13.98 18.66 -24.03
CA THR A 438 13.03 18.84 -25.14
C THR A 438 13.37 19.96 -26.13
N GLY A 439 14.31 20.86 -25.83
CA GLY A 439 14.52 22.09 -26.60
C GLY A 439 13.77 23.29 -26.01
N VAL A 440 14.46 24.37 -25.60
CA VAL A 440 13.83 25.60 -25.07
C VAL A 440 13.58 26.69 -26.12
N ALA A 441 14.02 26.48 -27.37
CA ALA A 441 13.78 27.39 -28.48
C ALA A 441 13.36 26.62 -29.74
N SER A 442 12.13 26.84 -30.19
CA SER A 442 11.69 26.43 -31.52
C SER A 442 12.66 27.02 -32.56
N PRO A 443 13.28 26.24 -33.46
CA PRO A 443 12.93 24.87 -33.85
C PRO A 443 13.90 23.74 -33.41
N SER A 444 14.88 23.95 -32.52
CA SER A 444 15.87 22.89 -32.20
C SER A 444 15.41 22.00 -31.04
N LEU A 445 14.91 20.81 -31.37
CA LEU A 445 14.77 19.70 -30.42
C LEU A 445 16.15 19.22 -29.96
N SER A 446 16.26 18.76 -28.72
CA SER A 446 17.52 18.31 -28.12
C SER A 446 17.81 16.83 -28.31
N ASP A 447 19.09 16.49 -28.43
CA ASP A 447 19.59 15.13 -28.51
C ASP A 447 20.26 14.66 -27.21
N VAL A 448 20.29 13.35 -27.00
CA VAL A 448 21.04 12.68 -25.93
C VAL A 448 22.09 11.75 -26.54
N SER A 449 23.35 12.14 -26.48
CA SER A 449 24.45 11.37 -27.10
C SER A 449 25.55 11.00 -26.12
N THR A 450 26.06 9.76 -26.18
CA THR A 450 27.16 9.26 -25.33
C THR A 450 26.97 9.51 -23.82
N SER A 451 25.72 9.47 -23.36
CA SER A 451 25.34 9.98 -22.03
C SER A 451 24.57 8.94 -21.21
N THR A 452 24.46 9.19 -19.91
CA THR A 452 23.58 8.44 -19.00
C THR A 452 22.49 9.35 -18.46
N VAL A 453 21.24 8.94 -18.59
CA VAL A 453 20.07 9.59 -18.00
C VAL A 453 19.34 8.56 -17.16
N SER A 454 19.21 8.80 -15.87
CA SER A 454 18.57 7.87 -14.93
C SER A 454 17.49 8.57 -14.12
N VAL A 455 16.34 7.92 -14.03
CA VAL A 455 15.24 8.24 -13.12
C VAL A 455 14.86 6.96 -12.40
N SER A 456 15.67 6.58 -11.42
CA SER A 456 15.63 5.24 -10.85
C SER A 456 15.48 5.22 -9.34
N ASN A 457 14.92 4.14 -8.79
CA ASN A 457 14.77 3.93 -7.34
C ASN A 457 14.00 5.05 -6.62
N ASN A 458 13.12 5.79 -7.32
CA ASN A 458 12.29 6.81 -6.68
C ASN A 458 11.05 6.18 -6.05
N ALA A 459 10.58 6.74 -4.95
CA ALA A 459 9.45 6.21 -4.19
C ALA A 459 8.37 7.26 -3.96
N GLU A 460 7.11 6.92 -4.25
CA GLU A 460 5.95 7.70 -3.88
C GLU A 460 5.01 6.87 -3.00
N SER A 461 4.50 7.47 -1.93
CA SER A 461 3.53 6.78 -1.08
C SER A 461 2.41 7.68 -0.55
N SER A 462 1.21 7.11 -0.45
CA SER A 462 0.05 7.76 0.14
C SER A 462 -0.63 6.81 1.13
N THR A 463 -0.62 7.16 2.41
CA THR A 463 -1.07 6.28 3.48
C THR A 463 -2.18 6.92 4.31
N VAL A 464 -3.22 6.16 4.62
CA VAL A 464 -4.31 6.59 5.49
C VAL A 464 -4.63 5.51 6.51
N THR A 465 -4.62 5.85 7.79
CA THR A 465 -4.94 4.90 8.87
C THR A 465 -5.95 5.50 9.85
N GLY A 466 -7.10 4.83 10.04
CA GLY A 466 -8.11 5.23 11.01
C GLY A 466 -7.60 5.11 12.44
N ASN A 467 -7.39 3.88 12.90
CA ASN A 467 -6.88 3.56 14.23
C ASN A 467 -5.68 2.60 14.16
N ALA A 468 -4.61 2.88 14.91
CA ALA A 468 -3.46 2.02 15.06
C ALA A 468 -3.10 1.84 16.55
N GLY A 469 -2.96 0.59 17.01
CA GLY A 469 -2.69 0.27 18.41
C GLY A 469 -1.57 -0.75 18.58
N THR A 470 -0.59 -0.46 19.43
CA THR A 470 0.44 -1.40 19.86
C THR A 470 0.38 -1.55 21.37
N ASN A 471 -0.05 -2.71 21.85
CA ASN A 471 -0.29 -2.96 23.27
C ASN A 471 0.51 -4.18 23.75
N SER A 472 1.17 -4.07 24.91
CA SER A 472 1.96 -5.17 25.46
C SER A 472 1.91 -5.26 26.98
N VAL A 473 1.88 -6.50 27.47
CA VAL A 473 2.17 -6.87 28.86
C VAL A 473 3.33 -7.86 28.86
N ALA A 474 4.43 -7.52 29.53
CA ALA A 474 5.62 -8.36 29.64
C ALA A 474 5.97 -8.58 31.13
N LEU A 475 5.92 -9.84 31.56
CA LEU A 475 6.22 -10.26 32.93
C LEU A 475 7.37 -11.26 32.91
N ASP A 476 8.44 -10.98 33.65
CA ASP A 476 9.63 -11.83 33.71
C ASP A 476 10.08 -12.01 35.16
N ALA A 477 9.99 -13.23 35.67
CA ALA A 477 10.49 -13.55 36.99
C ALA A 477 10.95 -15.01 37.13
N THR A 478 11.58 -15.33 38.26
CA THR A 478 11.84 -16.72 38.64
C THR A 478 10.54 -17.43 38.99
N ASN A 479 9.70 -16.78 39.80
CA ASN A 479 8.37 -17.28 40.16
C ASN A 479 7.32 -16.23 39.82
N VAL A 480 6.28 -16.62 39.07
CA VAL A 480 5.15 -15.76 38.71
C VAL A 480 3.85 -16.40 39.18
N SER A 481 3.01 -15.61 39.87
CA SER A 481 1.66 -16.03 40.29
C SER A 481 0.62 -14.90 40.16
N THR A 482 0.87 -13.92 39.30
CA THR A 482 -0.01 -12.76 39.05
C THR A 482 -0.83 -12.95 37.77
N THR A 483 -1.92 -12.20 37.62
CA THR A 483 -2.78 -12.25 36.43
C THR A 483 -2.48 -11.10 35.46
N SER A 484 -2.78 -11.29 34.17
CA SER A 484 -2.65 -10.23 33.16
C SER A 484 -3.84 -10.17 32.20
N ALA A 485 -4.33 -8.97 31.92
CA ALA A 485 -5.38 -8.71 30.95
C ALA A 485 -4.94 -7.67 29.93
N LEU A 486 -5.28 -7.90 28.66
CA LEU A 486 -5.11 -6.92 27.58
C LEU A 486 -6.41 -6.82 26.77
N ALA A 487 -7.03 -5.64 26.78
CA ALA A 487 -8.21 -5.33 25.97
C ALA A 487 -7.85 -4.26 24.93
N ASN A 488 -8.06 -4.56 23.65
CA ASN A 488 -7.95 -3.59 22.56
C ASN A 488 -9.27 -3.49 21.82
N ASN A 489 -9.85 -2.30 21.75
CA ASN A 489 -11.09 -2.03 21.04
C ASN A 489 -10.91 -0.87 20.06
N GLN A 490 -11.10 -1.13 18.77
CA GLN A 490 -10.97 -0.12 17.72
C GLN A 490 -12.21 -0.07 16.84
N THR A 491 -12.74 1.14 16.62
CA THR A 491 -13.87 1.36 15.72
C THR A 491 -13.54 2.47 14.71
N SER A 492 -13.72 2.19 13.42
CA SER A 492 -13.56 3.18 12.35
C SER A 492 -14.82 3.27 11.49
N SER A 493 -15.48 4.43 11.50
CA SER A 493 -16.70 4.69 10.72
C SER A 493 -16.55 5.83 9.73
N GLY A 494 -15.49 6.63 9.83
CA GLY A 494 -15.17 7.67 8.86
C GLY A 494 -14.67 7.11 7.52
N ALA A 495 -14.83 7.89 6.45
CA ALA A 495 -14.31 7.51 5.14
C ALA A 495 -12.78 7.67 5.09
N LEU A 496 -12.09 6.68 4.51
CA LEU A 496 -10.64 6.67 4.34
C LEU A 496 -10.29 6.65 2.84
N THR A 497 -9.46 7.59 2.39
CA THR A 497 -9.07 7.69 0.97
C THR A 497 -7.59 7.97 0.81
N ALA A 498 -6.86 7.03 0.22
CA ALA A 498 -5.49 7.23 -0.23
C ALA A 498 -5.43 7.29 -1.75
N THR A 499 -4.87 8.36 -2.30
CA THR A 499 -4.73 8.58 -3.74
C THR A 499 -3.28 8.92 -4.08
N ILE A 500 -2.75 8.22 -5.09
CA ILE A 500 -1.62 8.67 -5.91
C ILE A 500 -2.21 9.10 -7.26
N SER A 501 -1.93 10.34 -7.64
CA SER A 501 -2.60 11.04 -8.75
C SER A 501 -2.14 10.52 -10.11
N ASP A 502 -2.95 10.68 -11.14
CA ASP A 502 -2.70 10.13 -12.49
C ASP A 502 -1.49 10.71 -13.24
N PHE A 503 -1.06 11.90 -12.85
CA PHE A 503 0.15 12.53 -13.37
C PHE A 503 1.44 12.08 -12.67
N SER A 504 1.35 11.09 -11.78
CA SER A 504 2.50 10.61 -11.01
C SER A 504 3.33 9.58 -11.77
N GLY A 505 4.56 9.37 -11.32
CA GLY A 505 5.46 8.34 -11.83
C GLY A 505 6.84 8.87 -12.17
N ALA A 506 7.53 8.16 -13.08
CA ALA A 506 8.91 8.44 -13.44
C ALA A 506 9.07 8.52 -14.95
N ASN A 507 9.60 9.63 -15.47
CA ASN A 507 9.64 9.86 -16.91
C ASN A 507 10.97 10.45 -17.40
N VAL A 508 11.42 9.98 -18.56
CA VAL A 508 12.45 10.66 -19.35
C VAL A 508 11.83 11.10 -20.67
N THR A 509 11.94 12.39 -20.99
CA THR A 509 11.48 12.94 -22.28
C THR A 509 12.66 13.55 -23.01
N VAL A 510 12.90 13.08 -24.24
CA VAL A 510 13.96 13.58 -25.14
C VAL A 510 13.32 14.27 -26.35
N GLY A 511 13.95 15.33 -26.83
CA GLY A 511 13.47 16.11 -27.97
C GLY A 511 13.49 15.29 -29.26
N ARG A 512 14.68 14.88 -29.69
CA ARG A 512 14.88 14.19 -30.97
C ARG A 512 15.66 12.88 -30.82
N ASP A 513 16.99 12.88 -30.77
CA ASP A 513 17.78 11.64 -30.92
C ASP A 513 18.32 11.06 -29.62
N ILE A 514 18.49 9.73 -29.57
CA ILE A 514 19.20 9.02 -28.49
C ILE A 514 20.30 8.13 -29.09
N ALA A 515 21.56 8.55 -28.98
CA ALA A 515 22.68 7.88 -29.64
C ALA A 515 23.78 7.45 -28.65
N ASN A 516 24.14 6.16 -28.65
CA ASN A 516 25.21 5.61 -27.79
C ASN A 516 25.02 5.94 -26.29
N SER A 517 23.77 5.98 -25.83
CA SER A 517 23.41 6.45 -24.49
C SER A 517 22.68 5.38 -23.68
N SER A 518 22.65 5.55 -22.36
CA SER A 518 21.84 4.75 -21.44
C SER A 518 20.74 5.61 -20.85
N VAL A 519 19.47 5.26 -21.07
CA VAL A 519 18.29 5.95 -20.54
C VAL A 519 17.48 4.98 -19.69
N LEU A 520 17.39 5.24 -18.39
CA LEU A 520 16.88 4.30 -17.39
C LEU A 520 15.71 4.92 -16.61
N VAL A 521 14.63 4.17 -16.47
CA VAL A 521 13.47 4.46 -15.62
C VAL A 521 13.20 3.20 -14.81
N ASP A 522 14.11 2.88 -13.89
CA ASP A 522 14.16 1.55 -13.28
C ASP A 522 13.90 1.56 -11.76
N GLY A 523 13.26 0.51 -11.24
CA GLY A 523 13.14 0.31 -9.80
C GLY A 523 12.30 1.35 -9.06
N ASN A 524 11.46 2.13 -9.75
CA ASN A 524 10.63 3.14 -9.12
C ASN A 524 9.39 2.48 -8.46
N VAL A 525 8.94 3.03 -7.33
CA VAL A 525 7.91 2.42 -6.47
C VAL A 525 6.80 3.40 -6.14
N LEU A 526 5.56 3.10 -6.52
CA LEU A 526 4.36 3.84 -6.13
C LEU A 526 3.46 2.99 -5.22
N SER A 527 3.18 3.44 -3.99
CA SER A 527 2.41 2.65 -3.01
C SER A 527 1.32 3.46 -2.30
N GLY A 528 0.06 3.12 -2.56
CA GLY A 528 -1.11 3.62 -1.83
C GLY A 528 -1.60 2.61 -0.80
N ALA A 529 -2.02 3.09 0.39
CA ALA A 529 -2.63 2.23 1.39
C ALA A 529 -3.71 2.93 2.24
N THR A 530 -4.83 2.24 2.47
CA THR A 530 -5.81 2.57 3.51
C THR A 530 -5.90 1.45 4.54
N THR A 531 -6.04 1.81 5.82
CA THR A 531 -6.31 0.85 6.88
C THR A 531 -7.30 1.40 7.91
N GLY A 532 -8.45 0.75 8.09
CA GLY A 532 -9.45 1.13 9.09
C GLY A 532 -8.92 1.03 10.52
N ASN A 533 -8.64 -0.19 10.95
CA ASN A 533 -8.14 -0.53 12.28
C ASN A 533 -6.94 -1.48 12.16
N ALA A 534 -5.83 -1.14 12.82
CA ALA A 534 -4.64 -1.97 12.92
C ALA A 534 -4.26 -2.18 14.39
N ALA A 535 -4.06 -3.43 14.82
CA ALA A 535 -3.68 -3.73 16.19
C ALA A 535 -2.58 -4.78 16.26
N SER A 536 -1.58 -4.53 17.10
CA SER A 536 -0.57 -5.48 17.55
C SER A 536 -0.65 -5.62 19.06
N ASN A 537 -1.03 -6.80 19.54
CA ASN A 537 -1.24 -7.07 20.96
C ASN A 537 -0.38 -8.25 21.42
N SER A 538 0.29 -8.11 22.55
CA SER A 538 1.12 -9.17 23.11
C SER A 538 0.99 -9.30 24.63
N ILE A 539 0.88 -10.53 25.10
CA ILE A 539 1.10 -10.90 26.50
C ILE A 539 2.25 -11.88 26.53
N LYS A 540 3.32 -11.56 27.25
CA LYS A 540 4.47 -12.44 27.46
C LYS A 540 4.71 -12.62 28.95
N VAL A 541 4.72 -13.86 29.41
CA VAL A 541 4.92 -14.21 30.82
C VAL A 541 5.96 -15.32 30.94
N THR A 542 7.01 -15.05 31.71
CA THR A 542 8.11 -15.98 31.96
C THR A 542 8.29 -16.19 33.46
N GLY A 543 8.13 -17.44 33.91
CA GLY A 543 8.39 -17.88 35.28
C GLY A 543 9.49 -18.95 35.26
N SER A 544 10.76 -18.55 35.22
CA SER A 544 11.87 -19.47 34.88
C SER A 544 11.96 -20.71 35.79
N SER A 545 11.48 -20.63 37.04
CA SER A 545 11.23 -21.79 37.90
C SER A 545 9.77 -22.22 37.85
N ALA A 546 8.83 -21.29 38.11
CA ALA A 546 7.41 -21.61 38.14
C ALA A 546 6.54 -20.46 37.60
N LEU A 547 5.56 -20.82 36.77
CA LEU A 547 4.43 -19.99 36.38
C LEU A 547 3.15 -20.65 36.90
N ALA A 548 2.61 -20.12 37.98
CA ALA A 548 1.47 -20.70 38.69
C ALA A 548 0.22 -19.84 38.51
N ALA A 549 -0.94 -20.50 38.55
CA ALA A 549 -2.22 -19.86 38.66
C ALA A 549 -2.29 -19.03 39.94
N SER A 550 -3.10 -17.98 39.86
CA SER A 550 -3.21 -17.03 40.93
C SER A 550 -4.14 -17.51 42.06
N ASP A 551 -5.06 -18.44 41.76
CA ASP A 551 -5.98 -19.14 42.68
C ASP A 551 -6.46 -20.46 42.02
N THR A 552 -7.45 -21.14 42.60
CA THR A 552 -8.23 -22.24 42.00
C THR A 552 -9.05 -21.73 40.81
N THR A 553 -8.42 -21.64 39.65
CA THR A 553 -9.04 -21.12 38.43
C THR A 553 -10.07 -22.07 37.83
N VAL A 554 -11.15 -21.51 37.27
CA VAL A 554 -11.98 -22.18 36.26
C VAL A 554 -11.22 -22.09 34.92
N GLY A 555 -11.33 -23.10 34.04
CA GLY A 555 -10.62 -23.10 32.75
C GLY A 555 -10.83 -21.83 31.93
N ALA A 556 -9.89 -21.52 31.02
CA ALA A 556 -9.94 -20.39 30.11
C ALA A 556 -11.17 -20.44 29.19
N THR A 557 -11.78 -19.28 28.94
CA THR A 557 -12.95 -19.10 28.06
C THR A 557 -12.73 -17.95 27.09
N ALA A 558 -13.10 -18.13 25.82
CA ALA A 558 -13.16 -17.07 24.82
C ALA A 558 -14.50 -17.12 24.06
N ALA A 559 -15.27 -16.04 24.14
CA ALA A 559 -16.64 -15.95 23.64
C ALA A 559 -16.83 -14.69 22.76
N PRO A 560 -17.09 -14.81 21.45
CA PRO A 560 -17.31 -13.68 20.53
C PRO A 560 -18.70 -13.03 20.70
N ASN A 561 -19.63 -13.72 21.36
CA ASN A 561 -20.95 -13.24 21.75
C ASN A 561 -21.51 -14.14 22.86
N ALA A 562 -22.01 -13.59 23.96
CA ALA A 562 -22.42 -14.39 25.12
C ALA A 562 -23.95 -14.61 25.23
N GLY A 563 -24.73 -14.33 24.18
CA GLY A 563 -26.18 -14.37 24.30
C GLY A 563 -26.68 -13.36 25.34
N THR A 564 -27.30 -13.83 26.43
CA THR A 564 -27.82 -12.99 27.54
C THR A 564 -26.76 -12.53 28.57
N GLY A 565 -25.47 -12.83 28.36
CA GLY A 565 -24.34 -12.41 29.21
C GLY A 565 -23.61 -11.14 28.74
N PRO A 566 -22.47 -10.74 29.38
CA PRO A 566 -21.67 -9.61 28.90
C PRO A 566 -21.21 -9.85 27.46
N ALA A 567 -21.20 -8.79 26.65
CA ALA A 567 -20.76 -8.86 25.26
C ALA A 567 -19.29 -9.33 25.14
N ALA A 568 -18.86 -9.71 23.93
CA ALA A 568 -17.66 -10.54 23.66
C ALA A 568 -16.47 -10.40 24.64
N TYR A 569 -15.90 -11.52 25.10
CA TYR A 569 -14.87 -11.53 26.15
C TYR A 569 -13.89 -12.71 26.08
N ALA A 570 -12.73 -12.52 26.72
CA ALA A 570 -11.78 -13.56 27.08
C ALA A 570 -11.58 -13.57 28.60
N THR A 571 -11.56 -14.74 29.22
CA THR A 571 -11.37 -14.93 30.66
C THR A 571 -10.39 -16.07 30.92
N ALA A 572 -9.33 -15.81 31.68
CA ALA A 572 -8.23 -16.73 32.03
C ALA A 572 -7.33 -16.05 33.08
N ASP A 573 -6.27 -16.66 33.60
CA ASP A 573 -5.20 -15.94 34.33
C ASP A 573 -4.51 -14.91 33.42
N HIS A 574 -4.33 -15.29 32.14
CA HIS A 574 -3.76 -14.45 31.10
C HIS A 574 -4.75 -14.32 29.94
N ALA A 575 -5.43 -13.18 29.86
CA ALA A 575 -6.53 -12.94 28.93
C ALA A 575 -6.22 -11.80 27.94
N LEU A 576 -6.37 -12.08 26.64
CA LEU A 576 -6.24 -11.10 25.57
C LEU A 576 -7.54 -11.05 24.76
N ALA A 577 -8.16 -9.87 24.65
CA ALA A 577 -9.25 -9.62 23.72
C ALA A 577 -8.92 -8.46 22.78
N ASN A 578 -9.01 -8.73 21.48
CA ASN A 578 -8.85 -7.71 20.45
C ASN A 578 -10.11 -7.66 19.58
N ILE A 579 -10.79 -6.51 19.59
CA ILE A 579 -12.08 -6.31 18.97
C ILE A 579 -11.98 -5.11 18.03
N GLN A 580 -12.26 -5.31 16.74
CA GLN A 580 -12.19 -4.27 15.74
C GLN A 580 -13.48 -4.22 14.91
N ALA A 581 -13.95 -3.00 14.60
CA ALA A 581 -15.15 -2.79 13.81
C ALA A 581 -14.94 -1.68 12.77
N VAL A 582 -15.36 -1.93 11.53
CA VAL A 582 -15.39 -0.93 10.47
C VAL A 582 -16.80 -0.73 9.94
N SER A 583 -17.13 0.52 9.63
CA SER A 583 -18.44 0.89 9.07
C SER A 583 -18.38 2.10 8.12
N GLY A 584 -17.18 2.58 7.76
CA GLY A 584 -16.93 3.60 6.75
C GLY A 584 -16.36 3.00 5.46
N SER A 585 -16.46 3.71 4.34
CA SER A 585 -15.82 3.30 3.08
C SER A 585 -14.31 3.55 3.11
N GLU A 586 -13.56 2.64 2.52
CA GLU A 586 -12.10 2.69 2.43
C GLU A 586 -11.68 2.49 0.98
N THR A 587 -10.89 3.43 0.47
CA THR A 587 -10.54 3.50 -0.95
C THR A 587 -9.08 3.82 -1.14
N THR A 588 -8.41 3.05 -1.98
CA THR A 588 -7.04 3.30 -2.38
C THR A 588 -6.94 3.29 -3.88
N THR A 589 -6.46 4.39 -4.46
CA THR A 589 -6.26 4.54 -5.90
C THR A 589 -4.81 4.92 -6.15
N VAL A 590 -4.14 4.15 -7.02
CA VAL A 590 -2.79 4.45 -7.46
C VAL A 590 -2.78 4.43 -8.98
N THR A 591 -2.34 5.54 -9.56
CA THR A 591 -2.14 5.65 -11.00
C THR A 591 -0.73 6.15 -11.23
N GLY A 592 0.04 5.43 -12.05
CA GLY A 592 1.44 5.76 -12.33
C GLY A 592 1.79 5.56 -13.79
N THR A 593 2.66 6.43 -14.30
CA THR A 593 3.25 6.31 -15.64
C THR A 593 4.77 6.23 -15.51
N TYR A 594 5.35 5.19 -16.08
CA TYR A 594 6.79 4.98 -16.20
C TYR A 594 7.13 5.00 -17.68
N ASN A 595 7.87 6.01 -18.14
CA ASN A 595 7.98 6.20 -19.58
C ASN A 595 9.31 6.84 -20.04
N ILE A 596 9.81 6.34 -21.16
CA ILE A 596 10.78 7.04 -22.00
C ILE A 596 10.02 7.53 -23.24
N ALA A 597 10.03 8.83 -23.49
CA ALA A 597 9.42 9.41 -24.69
C ALA A 597 10.46 10.18 -25.51
N THR A 598 10.28 10.14 -26.83
CA THR A 598 10.88 11.09 -27.77
C THR A 598 9.77 11.92 -28.42
N LEU A 599 10.00 13.21 -28.70
CA LEU A 599 8.99 14.09 -29.29
C LEU A 599 8.89 14.00 -30.82
N GLY A 600 9.83 13.33 -31.48
CA GLY A 600 9.80 13.08 -32.93
C GLY A 600 9.95 14.33 -33.80
N ALA A 601 9.86 14.17 -35.13
CA ALA A 601 9.88 15.27 -36.09
C ALA A 601 8.52 16.00 -36.11
N GLY A 602 8.37 16.99 -35.24
CA GLY A 602 7.13 17.79 -35.11
C GLY A 602 7.33 19.31 -35.02
N ALA A 603 8.56 19.82 -35.11
CA ALA A 603 8.77 21.26 -35.19
C ALA A 603 8.32 21.79 -36.57
N PRO A 604 7.50 22.85 -36.66
CA PRO A 604 7.10 23.43 -37.94
C PRO A 604 8.33 23.85 -38.77
N GLY A 605 8.55 23.21 -39.92
CA GLY A 605 9.47 23.72 -40.96
C GLY A 605 10.67 22.84 -41.35
N ALA A 606 10.89 21.66 -40.75
CA ALA A 606 11.93 20.73 -41.22
C ALA A 606 11.30 19.69 -42.18
N VAL A 607 11.75 19.69 -43.42
CA VAL A 607 11.52 18.63 -44.41
C VAL A 607 12.78 17.76 -44.35
N ASP A 608 12.67 16.54 -43.81
CA ASP A 608 13.75 15.54 -43.59
C ASP A 608 14.68 15.69 -42.37
N ASP A 609 14.17 15.66 -41.13
CA ASP A 609 15.01 15.31 -39.95
C ASP A 609 14.17 14.56 -38.92
N THR A 610 14.42 13.26 -38.78
CA THR A 610 13.64 12.29 -38.01
C THR A 610 14.37 11.87 -36.75
N SER A 611 13.61 11.54 -35.70
CA SER A 611 14.17 10.99 -34.47
C SER A 611 14.77 9.61 -34.74
N ASP A 612 15.98 9.36 -34.25
CA ASP A 612 16.71 8.11 -34.33
C ASP A 612 17.21 7.67 -32.94
N ILE A 613 16.97 6.39 -32.62
CA ILE A 613 17.56 5.73 -31.45
C ILE A 613 18.59 4.73 -31.97
N THR A 614 19.87 4.95 -31.66
CA THR A 614 20.96 4.16 -32.23
C THR A 614 22.04 3.83 -31.20
N GLY A 615 22.47 2.57 -31.12
CA GLY A 615 23.57 2.17 -30.24
C GLY A 615 23.28 2.32 -28.74
N SER A 616 22.01 2.42 -28.35
CA SER A 616 21.59 2.88 -27.01
C SER A 616 20.93 1.76 -26.19
N THR A 617 20.94 1.93 -24.87
CA THR A 617 20.18 1.10 -23.92
C THR A 617 19.05 1.92 -23.32
N LEU A 618 17.82 1.47 -23.51
CA LEU A 618 16.61 2.03 -22.92
C LEU A 618 16.04 0.98 -21.95
N SER A 619 15.70 1.39 -20.74
CA SER A 619 15.13 0.51 -19.73
C SER A 619 13.99 1.20 -18.98
N VAL A 620 12.85 0.52 -18.88
CA VAL A 620 11.74 0.87 -17.98
C VAL A 620 11.34 -0.40 -17.24
N SER A 621 12.22 -0.83 -16.33
CA SER A 621 12.18 -2.17 -15.74
C SER A 621 12.15 -2.12 -14.21
N ASP A 622 11.77 -3.23 -13.58
CA ASP A 622 11.71 -3.37 -12.11
C ASP A 622 10.80 -2.34 -11.40
N ASN A 623 9.93 -1.62 -12.12
CA ASN A 623 9.04 -0.64 -11.50
C ASN A 623 7.90 -1.37 -10.77
N ALA A 624 7.56 -0.91 -9.57
CA ALA A 624 6.57 -1.51 -8.71
C ALA A 624 5.44 -0.54 -8.37
N GLN A 625 4.19 -1.00 -8.48
CA GLN A 625 3.01 -0.23 -8.11
C GLN A 625 2.07 -1.05 -7.25
N SER A 626 1.55 -0.48 -6.16
CA SER A 626 0.65 -1.18 -5.24
C SER A 626 -0.47 -0.29 -4.69
N ALA A 627 -1.71 -0.77 -4.76
CA ALA A 627 -2.86 -0.22 -4.04
C ALA A 627 -3.35 -1.24 -3.01
N THR A 628 -3.36 -0.88 -1.72
CA THR A 628 -3.82 -1.78 -0.63
C THR A 628 -4.91 -1.16 0.23
N THR A 629 -6.02 -1.86 0.42
CA THR A 629 -7.13 -1.47 1.31
C THR A 629 -7.37 -2.56 2.35
N ALA A 630 -7.32 -2.20 3.64
CA ALA A 630 -7.47 -3.14 4.74
C ALA A 630 -8.42 -2.63 5.83
N GLY A 631 -9.60 -3.24 5.99
CA GLY A 631 -10.57 -2.80 7.01
C GLY A 631 -10.05 -2.97 8.44
N ASN A 632 -9.99 -4.22 8.91
CA ASN A 632 -9.49 -4.62 10.22
C ASN A 632 -8.28 -5.53 10.05
N SER A 633 -7.18 -5.19 10.71
CA SER A 633 -5.94 -5.98 10.76
C SER A 633 -5.51 -6.19 12.22
N ALA A 634 -5.30 -7.44 12.60
CA ALA A 634 -4.96 -7.83 13.97
C ALA A 634 -3.80 -8.83 14.00
N ALA A 635 -2.79 -8.54 14.81
CA ALA A 635 -1.76 -9.48 15.24
C ALA A 635 -1.84 -9.64 16.76
N ASN A 636 -2.19 -10.82 17.25
CA ASN A 636 -2.35 -11.09 18.68
C ASN A 636 -1.45 -12.26 19.08
N SER A 637 -0.70 -12.08 20.17
CA SER A 637 0.21 -13.11 20.68
C SER A 637 0.09 -13.28 22.20
N VAL A 638 0.07 -14.52 22.65
CA VAL A 638 0.17 -14.90 24.07
C VAL A 638 1.31 -15.92 24.22
N SER A 639 2.32 -15.61 25.02
CA SER A 639 3.46 -16.48 25.26
C SER A 639 3.62 -16.72 26.76
N LEU A 640 3.45 -17.97 27.18
CA LEU A 640 3.57 -18.40 28.57
C LEU A 640 4.70 -19.42 28.68
N SER A 641 5.69 -19.17 29.54
CA SER A 641 6.83 -20.06 29.70
C SER A 641 7.29 -20.18 31.14
N GLY A 642 7.77 -21.36 31.53
CA GLY A 642 8.39 -21.54 32.83
C GLY A 642 8.94 -22.94 33.10
N GLY A 643 9.58 -23.12 34.25
CA GLY A 643 10.09 -24.42 34.67
C GLY A 643 8.95 -25.43 34.85
N SER A 644 7.98 -25.09 35.69
CA SER A 644 6.64 -25.73 35.75
C SER A 644 5.57 -24.69 35.42
N VAL A 645 4.56 -25.06 34.63
CA VAL A 645 3.44 -24.19 34.25
C VAL A 645 2.12 -24.79 34.74
N SER A 646 1.40 -24.04 35.56
CA SER A 646 0.12 -24.42 36.16
C SER A 646 -0.83 -23.22 36.16
N THR A 647 -1.05 -22.62 35.00
CA THR A 647 -1.92 -21.45 34.75
C THR A 647 -2.75 -21.68 33.48
N ASN A 648 -3.63 -20.77 33.09
CA ASN A 648 -4.44 -20.88 31.88
C ASN A 648 -4.43 -19.59 31.04
N GLY A 649 -4.84 -19.68 29.76
CA GLY A 649 -4.73 -18.58 28.81
C GLY A 649 -5.87 -18.51 27.81
N ALA A 650 -6.40 -17.31 27.57
CA ALA A 650 -7.47 -17.06 26.61
C ALA A 650 -7.08 -15.95 25.62
N LEU A 651 -7.26 -16.21 24.33
CA LEU A 651 -7.12 -15.23 23.25
C LEU A 651 -8.42 -15.17 22.44
N LEU A 652 -9.05 -14.00 22.43
CA LEU A 652 -10.18 -13.68 21.55
C LEU A 652 -9.78 -12.61 20.53
N SER A 653 -9.99 -12.89 19.25
CA SER A 653 -9.97 -11.88 18.19
C SER A 653 -11.32 -11.80 17.50
N LYS A 654 -11.91 -10.61 17.47
CA LYS A 654 -13.21 -10.36 16.82
C LYS A 654 -13.11 -9.19 15.86
N GLN A 655 -13.42 -9.39 14.59
CA GLN A 655 -13.43 -8.34 13.58
C GLN A 655 -14.76 -8.29 12.84
N SER A 656 -15.27 -7.09 12.57
CA SER A 656 -16.60 -6.94 11.96
C SER A 656 -16.71 -5.76 10.98
N ALA A 657 -17.57 -5.92 9.97
CA ALA A 657 -17.98 -4.87 9.04
C ALA A 657 -19.51 -4.91 8.82
N SER A 658 -20.23 -3.85 9.17
CA SER A 658 -21.67 -3.93 9.45
C SER A 658 -22.62 -3.07 8.61
N THR A 659 -22.12 -2.07 7.87
CA THR A 659 -22.93 -1.10 7.10
C THR A 659 -22.69 -1.19 5.57
N THR A 660 -23.43 -0.39 4.79
CA THR A 660 -23.21 -0.25 3.34
C THR A 660 -21.92 0.54 3.09
N VAL A 661 -20.85 -0.15 2.71
CA VAL A 661 -19.53 0.45 2.48
C VAL A 661 -18.78 -0.28 1.37
N THR A 662 -17.81 0.41 0.79
CA THR A 662 -16.89 -0.17 -0.19
C THR A 662 -15.48 -0.22 0.39
N PHE A 663 -14.82 -1.36 0.24
CA PHE A 663 -13.37 -1.55 0.44
C PHE A 663 -12.74 -1.75 -0.93
N GLY A 664 -12.24 -0.67 -1.53
CA GLY A 664 -11.75 -0.66 -2.90
C GLY A 664 -10.25 -0.39 -2.99
N ALA A 665 -9.53 -1.22 -3.74
CA ALA A 665 -8.15 -0.98 -4.14
C ALA A 665 -8.05 -0.97 -5.67
N ALA A 666 -7.57 0.11 -6.26
CA ALA A 666 -7.41 0.27 -7.70
C ALA A 666 -5.97 0.72 -8.03
N SER A 667 -5.28 -0.02 -8.90
CA SER A 667 -3.91 0.26 -9.31
C SER A 667 -3.79 0.22 -10.84
N THR A 668 -3.55 1.36 -11.47
CA THR A 668 -3.39 1.50 -12.93
C THR A 668 -1.95 1.91 -13.26
N MET A 669 -1.21 1.05 -13.96
CA MET A 669 0.19 1.25 -14.30
C MET A 669 0.32 1.36 -15.82
N THR A 670 1.03 2.39 -16.28
CA THR A 670 1.43 2.53 -17.69
C THR A 670 2.93 2.47 -17.81
N ILE A 671 3.43 1.68 -18.76
CA ILE A 671 4.85 1.47 -19.02
C ILE A 671 5.07 1.62 -20.52
N ALA A 672 6.04 2.44 -20.89
CA ALA A 672 6.23 2.78 -22.29
C ALA A 672 7.66 3.23 -22.63
N ALA A 673 8.10 2.87 -23.84
CA ALA A 673 9.32 3.38 -24.45
C ALA A 673 9.27 3.18 -25.98
N PRO A 674 10.07 3.89 -26.79
CA PRO A 674 10.12 3.64 -28.23
C PRO A 674 10.88 2.35 -28.52
N ALA A 675 10.26 1.45 -29.26
CA ALA A 675 10.86 0.18 -29.69
C ALA A 675 11.52 0.29 -31.07
N ALA A 676 11.10 1.22 -31.93
CA ALA A 676 11.77 1.48 -33.21
C ALA A 676 13.16 2.06 -32.97
N ASN A 677 14.21 1.28 -33.24
CA ASN A 677 15.59 1.63 -32.97
C ASN A 677 16.56 0.80 -33.81
N SER A 678 17.84 1.20 -33.82
CA SER A 678 18.92 0.49 -34.49
C SER A 678 20.08 0.16 -33.55
N SER A 679 20.64 -1.05 -33.63
CA SER A 679 21.78 -1.49 -32.80
C SER A 679 21.59 -1.22 -31.30
N SER A 680 20.36 -1.34 -30.78
CA SER A 680 19.95 -0.88 -29.45
C SER A 680 19.27 -1.97 -28.65
N THR A 681 19.14 -1.75 -27.34
CA THR A 681 18.39 -2.64 -26.43
C THR A 681 17.28 -1.85 -25.74
N LEU A 682 16.05 -2.34 -25.81
CA LEU A 682 14.93 -1.89 -25.00
C LEU A 682 14.52 -3.01 -24.04
N SER A 683 14.45 -2.70 -22.75
CA SER A 683 13.90 -3.58 -21.70
C SER A 683 12.71 -2.89 -21.03
N LEU A 684 11.60 -3.61 -20.92
CA LEU A 684 10.38 -3.25 -20.20
C LEU A 684 10.03 -4.41 -19.26
N ASP A 685 11.02 -4.91 -18.53
CA ASP A 685 11.01 -6.19 -17.85
C ASP A 685 10.66 -6.08 -16.37
N ASP A 686 10.16 -7.18 -15.79
CA ASP A 686 10.00 -7.37 -14.34
C ASP A 686 9.19 -6.29 -13.61
N ASN A 687 8.33 -5.57 -14.34
CA ASN A 687 7.46 -4.57 -13.74
C ASN A 687 6.27 -5.23 -13.03
N SER A 688 5.91 -4.72 -11.85
CA SER A 688 4.94 -5.33 -10.96
C SER A 688 3.82 -4.36 -10.59
N ASN A 689 2.56 -4.77 -10.80
CA ASN A 689 1.39 -4.01 -10.41
C ASN A 689 0.45 -4.85 -9.54
N VAL A 690 0.13 -4.34 -8.35
CA VAL A 690 -0.67 -5.06 -7.34
C VAL A 690 -1.86 -4.23 -6.88
N ALA A 691 -3.03 -4.84 -6.82
CA ALA A 691 -4.19 -4.32 -6.08
C ALA A 691 -4.65 -5.35 -5.04
N SER A 692 -4.80 -4.94 -3.79
CA SER A 692 -5.17 -5.82 -2.68
C SER A 692 -6.25 -5.18 -1.81
N SER A 693 -7.37 -5.86 -1.61
CA SER A 693 -8.43 -5.43 -0.71
C SER A 693 -8.80 -6.55 0.25
N THR A 694 -8.75 -6.30 1.57
CA THR A 694 -9.13 -7.27 2.60
C THR A 694 -9.97 -6.59 3.68
N VAL A 695 -11.15 -7.13 4.03
CA VAL A 695 -11.98 -6.51 5.08
C VAL A 695 -11.49 -6.88 6.47
N ASN A 696 -11.35 -8.18 6.77
CA ASN A 696 -10.90 -8.64 8.08
C ASN A 696 -9.69 -9.58 7.93
N ALA A 697 -8.58 -9.25 8.60
CA ALA A 697 -7.36 -10.05 8.65
C ALA A 697 -6.89 -10.21 10.10
N ALA A 698 -6.74 -11.45 10.57
CA ALA A 698 -6.27 -11.74 11.92
C ALA A 698 -5.18 -12.83 11.93
N SER A 699 -4.11 -12.59 12.68
CA SER A 699 -3.08 -13.57 13.00
C SER A 699 -3.01 -13.72 14.52
N ASN A 700 -3.44 -14.87 15.02
CA ASN A 700 -3.51 -15.17 16.45
C ASN A 700 -2.55 -16.31 16.78
N SER A 701 -1.67 -16.09 17.75
CA SER A 701 -0.72 -17.11 18.19
C SER A 701 -0.72 -17.23 19.71
N MET A 702 -0.74 -18.47 20.20
CA MET A 702 -0.48 -18.78 21.60
C MET A 702 0.58 -19.87 21.71
N THR A 703 1.58 -19.63 22.55
CA THR A 703 2.65 -20.57 22.85
C THR A 703 2.72 -20.79 24.35
N VAL A 704 2.72 -22.05 24.77
CA VAL A 704 2.83 -22.47 26.16
C VAL A 704 3.96 -23.49 26.29
N ALA A 705 4.99 -23.17 27.07
CA ALA A 705 6.17 -24.00 27.22
C ALA A 705 6.50 -24.24 28.69
N ALA A 706 6.64 -25.52 29.08
CA ALA A 706 7.10 -25.93 30.40
C ALA A 706 8.37 -26.78 30.28
N ASP A 707 9.39 -26.53 31.09
CA ASP A 707 10.57 -27.40 31.12
C ASP A 707 10.27 -28.77 31.76
N THR A 708 9.30 -28.80 32.69
CA THR A 708 8.96 -29.98 33.48
C THR A 708 7.52 -30.41 33.26
N SER A 709 6.54 -29.70 33.82
CA SER A 709 5.14 -30.07 33.78
C SER A 709 4.26 -28.92 33.34
N LEU A 710 3.34 -29.22 32.42
CA LEU A 710 2.17 -28.42 32.10
C LEU A 710 0.96 -29.08 32.78
N VAL A 711 0.36 -28.35 33.73
CA VAL A 711 -0.68 -28.89 34.62
C VAL A 711 -2.01 -28.22 34.32
N SER A 712 -3.04 -29.03 34.02
CA SER A 712 -4.42 -28.55 33.92
C SER A 712 -4.84 -27.85 35.21
N THR A 713 -5.41 -26.66 35.07
CA THR A 713 -6.00 -25.92 36.19
C THR A 713 -7.52 -26.06 36.25
N THR A 714 -8.12 -26.78 35.30
CA THR A 714 -9.56 -27.02 35.24
C THR A 714 -10.07 -27.89 36.41
N VAL A 715 -11.04 -27.38 37.16
CA VAL A 715 -11.63 -28.05 38.34
C VAL A 715 -12.67 -29.10 37.92
N SER A 716 -12.58 -30.31 38.49
CA SER A 716 -13.56 -31.39 38.30
C SER A 716 -14.97 -30.96 38.76
N GLY A 717 -15.96 -31.02 37.87
CA GLY A 717 -17.35 -30.64 38.16
C GLY A 717 -17.76 -29.22 37.74
N SER A 718 -16.85 -28.44 37.13
CA SER A 718 -17.23 -27.21 36.41
C SER A 718 -17.93 -27.54 35.08
N ASN A 719 -18.61 -26.55 34.45
CA ASN A 719 -19.32 -26.74 33.17
C ASN A 719 -18.40 -27.19 32.01
N TYR A 720 -17.08 -27.16 32.21
CA TYR A 720 -16.05 -27.53 31.25
C TYR A 720 -15.15 -28.59 31.90
N GLY A 721 -15.19 -29.83 31.42
CA GLY A 721 -14.37 -30.93 31.95
C GLY A 721 -12.90 -30.83 31.53
N ALA A 722 -12.10 -31.89 31.72
CA ALA A 722 -10.70 -32.00 31.25
C ALA A 722 -10.52 -31.97 29.70
N ASN A 723 -11.58 -31.64 28.97
CA ASN A 723 -11.60 -31.49 27.52
C ASN A 723 -11.74 -30.02 27.15
N ALA A 724 -11.09 -29.61 26.08
CA ALA A 724 -11.51 -28.46 25.32
C ALA A 724 -12.94 -28.66 24.82
N SER A 725 -13.75 -27.60 24.86
CA SER A 725 -15.15 -27.56 24.41
C SER A 725 -15.33 -26.39 23.46
N LEU A 726 -15.57 -26.69 22.18
CA LEU A 726 -15.81 -25.72 21.11
C LEU A 726 -17.24 -25.90 20.64
N SER A 727 -18.14 -25.00 21.06
CA SER A 727 -19.58 -25.20 20.81
C SER A 727 -20.32 -23.88 20.61
N GLY A 728 -21.35 -23.91 19.76
CA GLY A 728 -22.25 -22.79 19.62
C GLY A 728 -23.05 -22.85 18.33
N SER A 729 -23.33 -21.68 17.77
CA SER A 729 -24.05 -21.54 16.51
C SER A 729 -23.34 -20.57 15.58
N SER A 730 -23.68 -20.59 14.28
CA SER A 730 -23.14 -19.67 13.27
C SER A 730 -22.81 -18.27 13.79
N GLY A 731 -21.52 -17.92 13.84
CA GLY A 731 -21.04 -16.61 14.28
C GLY A 731 -20.95 -16.39 15.79
N ASN A 732 -21.31 -17.38 16.61
CA ASN A 732 -21.41 -17.29 18.08
C ASN A 732 -20.93 -18.58 18.78
N TYR A 733 -19.76 -19.10 18.41
CA TYR A 733 -19.15 -20.25 19.09
C TYR A 733 -18.28 -19.82 20.25
N THR A 734 -18.48 -20.46 21.39
CA THR A 734 -17.67 -20.29 22.59
C THR A 734 -16.65 -21.43 22.67
N SER A 735 -15.43 -21.08 23.05
CA SER A 735 -14.35 -22.03 23.33
C SER A 735 -13.98 -22.01 24.81
N ALA A 736 -13.87 -23.17 25.44
CA ALA A 736 -13.37 -23.33 26.80
C ALA A 736 -12.36 -24.48 26.90
N ALA A 737 -11.23 -24.29 27.58
CA ALA A 737 -10.15 -25.27 27.83
C ALA A 737 -9.16 -24.68 28.87
N ASP A 738 -7.99 -25.27 29.10
CA ASP A 738 -6.91 -24.55 29.80
C ASP A 738 -6.28 -23.47 28.88
N TYR A 739 -6.20 -23.73 27.57
CA TYR A 739 -5.70 -22.77 26.60
C TYR A 739 -6.61 -22.67 25.38
N VAL A 740 -7.11 -21.46 25.08
CA VAL A 740 -8.03 -21.23 23.96
C VAL A 740 -7.61 -20.08 23.07
N VAL A 741 -7.74 -20.30 21.75
CA VAL A 741 -7.64 -19.26 20.71
C VAL A 741 -8.95 -19.27 19.92
N ASN A 742 -9.70 -18.16 19.98
CA ASN A 742 -10.96 -17.98 19.27
C ASN A 742 -10.88 -16.78 18.33
N ASN A 743 -11.06 -17.02 17.04
CA ASN A 743 -11.11 -15.99 16.02
C ASN A 743 -12.49 -15.91 15.36
N ALA A 744 -13.10 -14.72 15.42
CA ALA A 744 -14.41 -14.44 14.87
C ALA A 744 -14.42 -13.26 13.90
N GLN A 745 -14.71 -13.51 12.63
CA GLN A 745 -14.79 -12.46 11.62
C GLN A 745 -16.15 -12.46 10.92
N SER A 746 -16.75 -11.28 10.76
CA SER A 746 -18.07 -11.12 10.13
C SER A 746 -18.10 -9.95 9.16
N VAL A 747 -18.68 -10.15 7.97
CA VAL A 747 -18.91 -9.09 6.98
C VAL A 747 -20.33 -9.18 6.43
N ASN A 748 -21.09 -8.09 6.54
CA ASN A 748 -22.51 -8.02 6.17
C ASN A 748 -22.75 -7.92 4.65
N SER A 749 -24.01 -8.12 4.23
CA SER A 749 -24.42 -8.19 2.81
C SER A 749 -24.25 -6.89 2.01
N ASN A 750 -24.22 -5.75 2.69
CA ASN A 750 -24.14 -4.45 2.03
C ASN A 750 -22.69 -3.99 1.82
N VAL A 751 -21.71 -4.84 2.15
CA VAL A 751 -20.29 -4.57 1.95
C VAL A 751 -19.86 -5.04 0.57
N THR A 752 -19.13 -4.17 -0.13
CA THR A 752 -18.48 -4.50 -1.40
C THR A 752 -16.96 -4.46 -1.22
N VAL A 753 -16.27 -5.50 -1.70
CA VAL A 753 -14.81 -5.64 -1.63
C VAL A 753 -14.29 -5.73 -3.06
N THR A 754 -13.53 -4.73 -3.50
CA THR A 754 -13.00 -4.67 -4.86
C THR A 754 -11.49 -4.53 -4.86
N ALA A 755 -10.82 -5.31 -5.70
CA ALA A 755 -9.43 -5.10 -6.09
C ALA A 755 -9.36 -5.05 -7.63
N ALA A 756 -8.71 -4.04 -8.17
CA ALA A 756 -8.56 -3.83 -9.61
C ALA A 756 -7.12 -3.43 -9.95
N ALA A 757 -6.38 -4.31 -10.60
CA ALA A 757 -5.04 -4.01 -11.11
C ALA A 757 -5.09 -3.98 -12.65
N ALA A 758 -4.61 -2.91 -13.26
CA ALA A 758 -4.55 -2.72 -14.71
C ALA A 758 -3.15 -2.28 -15.12
N THR A 759 -2.52 -3.01 -16.03
CA THR A 759 -1.18 -2.70 -16.53
C THR A 759 -1.20 -2.58 -18.04
N ASN A 760 -0.72 -1.46 -18.57
CA ASN A 760 -0.55 -1.21 -19.99
C ASN A 760 0.94 -1.08 -20.32
N LEU A 761 1.49 -2.07 -21.04
CA LEU A 761 2.82 -2.06 -21.62
C LEU A 761 2.69 -1.90 -23.13
N TRP A 762 3.37 -0.91 -23.69
CA TRP A 762 3.36 -0.70 -25.12
C TRP A 762 4.58 0.09 -25.55
N ASN A 763 4.95 -0.05 -26.82
CA ASN A 763 5.95 0.79 -27.44
C ASN A 763 5.30 2.06 -28.00
N ASN A 764 5.85 3.24 -27.68
CA ASN A 764 5.26 4.54 -28.05
C ASN A 764 5.50 4.94 -29.52
N ASP A 765 5.78 3.97 -30.41
CA ASP A 765 6.13 4.24 -31.81
C ASP A 765 4.94 4.62 -32.70
N GLY A 766 3.72 4.44 -32.20
CA GLY A 766 2.49 4.91 -32.83
C GLY A 766 1.85 6.01 -32.02
N GLY A 767 1.82 7.24 -32.54
CA GLY A 767 0.82 8.22 -32.08
C GLY A 767 -0.59 7.63 -32.23
N ALA A 768 -1.58 8.17 -31.52
CA ALA A 768 -2.99 7.73 -31.54
C ALA A 768 -3.64 7.66 -32.96
N THR A 769 -2.91 8.02 -34.01
CA THR A 769 -3.31 8.13 -35.41
C THR A 769 -2.63 7.13 -36.36
N GLY A 770 -1.75 6.25 -35.88
CA GLY A 770 -1.21 5.13 -36.69
C GLY A 770 -0.18 5.52 -37.77
N GLN A 771 0.49 6.67 -37.65
CA GLN A 771 1.62 7.05 -38.49
C GLN A 771 2.92 6.96 -37.66
N SER A 772 3.94 6.27 -38.20
CA SER A 772 5.29 6.16 -37.61
C SER A 772 5.94 7.54 -37.52
N GLN A 773 6.55 7.86 -36.37
CA GLN A 773 7.28 9.12 -36.13
C GLN A 773 8.80 9.02 -36.35
N PHE A 774 9.32 7.85 -36.76
CA PHE A 774 10.76 7.55 -36.86
C PHE A 774 11.17 7.10 -38.28
N VAL A 775 12.37 7.49 -38.76
CA VAL A 775 13.00 6.98 -40.01
C VAL A 775 13.69 5.64 -39.83
N SER A 776 13.94 5.24 -38.59
CA SER A 776 14.06 3.82 -38.24
C SER A 776 12.72 3.14 -38.51
N ASN A 777 12.49 2.76 -39.76
CA ASN A 777 11.28 2.11 -40.27
C ASN A 777 11.08 0.67 -39.72
N GLY A 778 11.51 0.41 -38.48
CA GLY A 778 11.51 -0.90 -37.84
C GLY A 778 12.44 -1.00 -36.63
N ILE A 779 12.59 -2.22 -36.11
CA ILE A 779 13.55 -2.63 -35.09
C ILE A 779 14.72 -3.32 -35.83
N ASN A 780 15.91 -2.71 -35.87
CA ASN A 780 17.04 -3.18 -36.69
C ASN A 780 18.29 -3.51 -35.87
N GLN A 781 18.81 -4.74 -35.95
CA GLN A 781 19.99 -5.17 -35.17
C GLN A 781 19.83 -4.94 -33.66
N SER A 782 18.60 -5.07 -33.17
CA SER A 782 18.21 -4.63 -31.83
C SER A 782 17.48 -5.72 -31.04
N THR A 783 17.35 -5.49 -29.74
CA THR A 783 16.58 -6.35 -28.82
C THR A 783 15.50 -5.53 -28.14
N VAL A 784 14.27 -6.07 -28.10
CA VAL A 784 13.15 -5.54 -27.33
C VAL A 784 12.64 -6.65 -26.41
N ASP A 785 12.69 -6.44 -25.11
CA ASP A 785 12.24 -7.39 -24.11
C ASP A 785 11.13 -6.80 -23.24
N LEU A 786 10.03 -7.54 -23.09
CA LEU A 786 8.86 -7.26 -22.27
C LEU A 786 8.55 -8.53 -21.44
N SER A 787 9.54 -9.03 -20.70
CA SER A 787 9.46 -10.29 -19.98
C SER A 787 9.23 -10.10 -18.47
N GLY A 788 8.66 -11.12 -17.81
CA GLY A 788 8.56 -11.17 -16.36
C GLY A 788 7.56 -10.20 -15.71
N ASN A 789 6.82 -9.41 -16.50
CA ASN A 789 5.89 -8.43 -15.96
C ASN A 789 4.70 -9.11 -15.27
N ALA A 790 4.35 -8.62 -14.08
CA ALA A 790 3.35 -9.20 -13.21
C ALA A 790 2.21 -8.23 -12.89
N THR A 791 0.97 -8.67 -13.03
CA THR A 791 -0.23 -7.93 -12.60
C THR A 791 -1.07 -8.81 -11.70
N SER A 792 -1.27 -8.38 -10.45
CA SER A 792 -1.97 -9.16 -9.43
C SER A 792 -3.11 -8.40 -8.79
N SER A 793 -4.27 -9.02 -8.71
CA SER A 793 -5.44 -8.49 -7.99
C SER A 793 -5.94 -9.49 -6.97
N THR A 794 -6.03 -9.09 -5.70
CA THR A 794 -6.52 -9.94 -4.60
C THR A 794 -7.61 -9.24 -3.81
N ALA A 795 -8.81 -9.84 -3.75
CA ALA A 795 -9.92 -9.34 -2.93
C ALA A 795 -10.39 -10.43 -1.96
N LEU A 796 -10.40 -10.13 -0.66
CA LEU A 796 -10.76 -11.08 0.39
C LEU A 796 -11.73 -10.45 1.39
N SER A 797 -12.80 -11.16 1.76
CA SER A 797 -13.66 -10.68 2.84
C SER A 797 -13.03 -10.98 4.21
N ASN A 798 -12.81 -12.26 4.54
CA ASN A 798 -12.22 -12.66 5.81
C ASN A 798 -10.98 -13.54 5.60
N ARG A 799 -9.90 -13.25 6.34
CA ARG A 799 -8.68 -14.06 6.38
C ARG A 799 -8.19 -14.24 7.81
N SER A 800 -7.86 -15.47 8.20
CA SER A 800 -7.33 -15.75 9.52
C SER A 800 -6.25 -16.81 9.54
N THR A 801 -5.34 -16.69 10.51
CA THR A 801 -4.36 -17.71 10.88
C THR A 801 -4.32 -17.82 12.39
N ASN A 802 -4.59 -19.01 12.93
CA ASN A 802 -4.64 -19.27 14.36
C ASN A 802 -3.69 -20.41 14.69
N THR A 803 -2.76 -20.18 15.62
CA THR A 803 -1.80 -21.19 16.07
C THR A 803 -1.81 -21.32 17.59
N LEU A 804 -1.84 -22.55 18.09
CA LEU A 804 -1.68 -22.87 19.51
C LEU A 804 -0.64 -23.99 19.65
N THR A 805 0.43 -23.73 20.39
CA THR A 805 1.53 -24.69 20.60
C THR A 805 1.74 -24.94 22.09
N LEU A 806 1.71 -26.21 22.49
CA LEU A 806 2.00 -26.68 23.85
C LEU A 806 3.26 -27.56 23.83
N SER A 807 4.16 -27.37 24.79
CA SER A 807 5.35 -28.20 24.96
C SER A 807 5.68 -28.41 26.44
N ALA A 808 5.87 -29.66 26.86
CA ALA A 808 6.28 -30.00 28.22
C ALA A 808 7.04 -31.33 28.30
N ASN A 809 7.62 -31.69 29.46
CA ASN A 809 7.97 -33.10 29.70
C ASN A 809 6.72 -33.92 30.07
N SER A 810 5.86 -33.42 30.96
CA SER A 810 4.54 -34.01 31.26
C SER A 810 3.44 -32.99 31.01
N ASP A 811 2.35 -33.39 30.36
CA ASP A 811 1.24 -32.50 30.01
C ASP A 811 -0.11 -33.11 30.42
N SER A 812 -0.90 -32.39 31.23
CA SER A 812 -2.30 -32.71 31.53
C SER A 812 -3.30 -31.65 31.05
N ALA A 813 -2.83 -30.60 30.39
CA ALA A 813 -3.66 -29.46 29.97
C ALA A 813 -4.45 -29.74 28.69
N SER A 814 -5.57 -29.05 28.56
CA SER A 814 -6.46 -29.08 27.41
C SER A 814 -6.30 -27.83 26.55
N ALA A 815 -6.48 -27.97 25.25
CA ALA A 815 -6.24 -26.88 24.29
C ALA A 815 -7.27 -26.87 23.14
N GLY A 816 -7.75 -25.67 22.80
CA GLY A 816 -8.77 -25.46 21.79
C GLY A 816 -8.43 -24.33 20.82
N VAL A 817 -8.54 -24.59 19.52
CA VAL A 817 -8.45 -23.57 18.47
C VAL A 817 -9.74 -23.54 17.68
N ILE A 818 -10.37 -22.38 17.61
CA ILE A 818 -11.57 -22.17 16.79
C ILE A 818 -11.43 -20.98 15.87
N ASN A 819 -11.87 -21.17 14.64
CA ASN A 819 -12.09 -20.10 13.69
C ASN A 819 -13.52 -20.12 13.18
N GLN A 820 -14.19 -18.98 13.27
CA GLN A 820 -15.53 -18.76 12.75
C GLN A 820 -15.56 -17.54 11.84
N GLN A 821 -15.91 -17.72 10.57
CA GLN A 821 -15.99 -16.63 9.59
C GLN A 821 -17.33 -16.64 8.87
N VAL A 822 -17.98 -15.48 8.81
CA VAL A 822 -19.22 -15.28 8.05
C VAL A 822 -19.01 -14.12 7.08
N SER A 823 -19.31 -14.35 5.81
CA SER A 823 -19.29 -13.30 4.79
C SER A 823 -20.54 -13.33 3.94
N SER A 824 -21.20 -12.18 3.83
CA SER A 824 -22.26 -11.92 2.87
C SER A 824 -21.84 -10.88 1.82
N ALA A 825 -20.57 -10.47 1.80
CA ALA A 825 -20.07 -9.40 0.96
C ALA A 825 -20.01 -9.79 -0.52
N THR A 826 -20.15 -8.80 -1.40
CA THR A 826 -19.76 -8.99 -2.81
C THR A 826 -18.26 -8.78 -2.93
N VAL A 827 -17.53 -9.80 -3.38
CA VAL A 827 -16.06 -9.80 -3.48
C VAL A 827 -15.64 -9.91 -4.95
N THR A 828 -14.89 -8.94 -5.45
CA THR A 828 -14.44 -8.89 -6.84
C THR A 828 -12.96 -8.58 -6.94
N ALA A 829 -12.20 -9.45 -7.62
CA ALA A 829 -10.81 -9.21 -8.01
C ALA A 829 -10.70 -9.18 -9.54
N ASN A 830 -10.26 -8.08 -10.12
CA ASN A 830 -9.99 -7.95 -11.55
C ASN A 830 -8.51 -7.60 -11.78
N ALA A 831 -7.81 -8.42 -12.56
CA ALA A 831 -6.45 -8.15 -13.03
C ALA A 831 -6.48 -8.05 -14.56
N THR A 832 -5.94 -6.98 -15.12
CA THR A 832 -5.90 -6.75 -16.58
C THR A 832 -4.50 -6.38 -17.01
N THR A 833 -3.95 -7.08 -18.00
CA THR A 833 -2.66 -6.74 -18.59
C THR A 833 -2.82 -6.61 -20.10
N LYS A 834 -2.39 -5.49 -20.64
CA LYS A 834 -2.23 -5.28 -22.07
C LYS A 834 -0.75 -5.02 -22.33
N ALA A 835 -0.05 -6.00 -22.87
CA ALA A 835 1.35 -5.88 -23.26
C ALA A 835 1.48 -6.18 -24.75
N ASP A 836 1.80 -5.16 -25.54
CA ASP A 836 1.90 -5.26 -26.99
C ASP A 836 3.16 -4.59 -27.52
N VAL A 837 3.79 -5.21 -28.51
CA VAL A 837 4.79 -4.56 -29.38
C VAL A 837 4.20 -4.38 -30.76
N VAL A 838 4.03 -3.14 -31.21
CA VAL A 838 3.43 -2.81 -32.50
C VAL A 838 4.33 -1.86 -33.27
N VAL A 839 4.93 -2.33 -34.36
CA VAL A 839 5.77 -1.53 -35.25
C VAL A 839 5.31 -1.76 -36.70
N ALA A 840 5.11 -0.68 -37.46
CA ALA A 840 4.65 -0.77 -38.85
C ALA A 840 5.80 -0.47 -39.82
N GLY A 841 5.84 -1.21 -40.94
CA GLY A 841 6.70 -0.91 -42.08
C GLY A 841 5.91 -0.16 -43.15
N TYR A 842 6.57 0.84 -43.75
CA TYR A 842 6.22 1.61 -44.96
C TYR A 842 6.14 3.12 -44.73
N ASP A 843 7.16 3.83 -45.21
CA ASP A 843 7.16 5.29 -45.36
C ASP A 843 6.82 5.66 -46.82
N GLY A 844 5.61 6.19 -47.01
CA GLY A 844 5.14 6.65 -48.32
C GLY A 844 5.86 7.90 -48.85
N ALA A 845 6.68 8.58 -48.04
CA ALA A 845 7.39 9.80 -48.42
C ALA A 845 8.75 9.55 -49.09
N THR A 846 9.50 8.53 -48.66
CA THR A 846 10.88 8.27 -49.15
C THR A 846 11.01 7.13 -50.17
N ALA A 847 9.92 6.44 -50.50
CA ALA A 847 9.91 5.22 -51.33
C ALA A 847 10.83 4.09 -50.82
N SER A 848 11.24 4.16 -49.54
CA SER A 848 11.96 3.09 -48.85
C SER A 848 10.97 2.15 -48.18
N ASP A 849 11.13 0.85 -48.40
CA ASP A 849 10.23 -0.20 -47.90
C ASP A 849 11.05 -1.23 -47.12
N PRO A 850 11.45 -0.92 -45.89
CA PRO A 850 12.17 -1.85 -45.04
C PRO A 850 11.23 -2.70 -44.18
N SER A 851 11.76 -3.84 -43.73
CA SER A 851 11.08 -4.76 -42.82
C SER A 851 10.91 -4.12 -41.44
N PRO A 852 9.70 -4.07 -40.85
CA PRO A 852 9.48 -3.53 -39.50
C PRO A 852 10.29 -4.25 -38.41
N LEU A 853 10.76 -5.47 -38.66
CA LEU A 853 11.70 -6.18 -37.80
C LEU A 853 12.81 -6.82 -38.66
N ASP A 854 14.08 -6.44 -38.48
CA ASP A 854 15.22 -6.96 -39.25
C ASP A 854 16.46 -7.23 -38.39
N THR A 855 17.00 -8.45 -38.46
CA THR A 855 18.22 -8.87 -37.73
C THR A 855 18.11 -8.62 -36.21
N SER A 856 16.92 -8.79 -35.65
CA SER A 856 16.55 -8.32 -34.31
C SER A 856 15.86 -9.42 -33.49
N SER A 857 15.62 -9.14 -32.21
CA SER A 857 14.82 -10.01 -31.34
C SER A 857 13.76 -9.24 -30.56
N VAL A 858 12.56 -9.82 -30.45
CA VAL A 858 11.45 -9.32 -29.63
C VAL A 858 10.94 -10.43 -28.72
N ALA A 859 10.95 -10.19 -27.42
CA ALA A 859 10.50 -11.14 -26.41
C ALA A 859 9.35 -10.56 -25.57
N LEU A 860 8.26 -11.33 -25.48
CA LEU A 860 7.16 -11.12 -24.54
C LEU A 860 7.01 -12.42 -23.77
N ASN A 861 7.90 -12.68 -22.80
CA ASN A 861 7.97 -13.98 -22.14
C ASN A 861 7.63 -13.93 -20.66
N SER A 862 7.06 -15.01 -20.14
CA SER A 862 6.83 -15.21 -18.70
C SER A 862 6.02 -14.10 -18.02
N ASN A 863 5.21 -13.33 -18.76
CA ASN A 863 4.32 -12.33 -18.18
C ASN A 863 3.17 -13.03 -17.45
N ALA A 864 2.73 -12.49 -16.32
CA ALA A 864 1.73 -13.13 -15.46
C ALA A 864 0.63 -12.16 -15.02
N THR A 865 -0.62 -12.53 -15.30
CA THR A 865 -1.81 -11.82 -14.81
C THR A 865 -2.61 -12.72 -13.88
N THR A 866 -2.68 -12.38 -12.60
CA THR A 866 -3.35 -13.20 -11.57
C THR A 866 -4.48 -12.42 -10.89
N ALA A 867 -5.67 -13.02 -10.84
CA ALA A 867 -6.79 -12.51 -10.06
C ALA A 867 -7.25 -13.54 -9.02
N ARG A 868 -7.38 -13.13 -7.76
CA ARG A 868 -7.79 -14.01 -6.67
C ARG A 868 -8.87 -13.37 -5.81
N ALA A 869 -10.05 -13.98 -5.78
CA ALA A 869 -11.16 -13.52 -4.97
C ALA A 869 -11.57 -14.59 -3.95
N GLY A 870 -11.88 -14.18 -2.72
CA GLY A 870 -12.22 -15.10 -1.64
C GLY A 870 -13.23 -14.54 -0.64
N GLY A 871 -14.25 -15.34 -0.29
CA GLY A 871 -15.12 -15.05 0.84
C GLY A 871 -14.35 -15.21 2.16
N ASN A 872 -14.17 -16.46 2.59
CA ASN A 872 -13.49 -16.80 3.84
C ASN A 872 -12.26 -17.67 3.60
N ASN A 873 -11.14 -17.34 4.23
CA ASN A 873 -9.92 -18.14 4.25
C ASN A 873 -9.39 -18.31 5.67
N ALA A 874 -9.13 -19.54 6.08
CA ALA A 874 -8.68 -19.85 7.43
C ALA A 874 -7.58 -20.90 7.47
N THR A 875 -6.66 -20.71 8.40
CA THR A 875 -5.67 -21.73 8.77
C THR A 875 -5.65 -21.87 10.29
N ASN A 876 -5.89 -23.08 10.78
CA ASN A 876 -5.81 -23.40 12.21
C ASN A 876 -4.76 -24.48 12.43
N ALA A 877 -3.83 -24.23 13.35
CA ALA A 877 -2.83 -25.21 13.75
C ALA A 877 -2.81 -25.36 15.27
N LEU A 878 -2.98 -26.58 15.74
CA LEU A 878 -2.77 -26.96 17.14
C LEU A 878 -1.66 -28.02 17.19
N SER A 879 -0.62 -27.75 17.97
CA SER A 879 0.46 -28.70 18.20
C SER A 879 0.69 -28.90 19.69
N ALA A 880 0.81 -30.14 20.14
CA ALA A 880 1.20 -30.46 21.50
C ALA A 880 2.31 -31.52 21.51
N SER A 881 3.35 -31.29 22.32
CA SER A 881 4.48 -32.20 22.47
C SER A 881 4.77 -32.46 23.95
N ALA A 882 4.85 -33.73 24.32
CA ALA A 882 5.20 -34.15 25.67
C ALA A 882 6.09 -35.40 25.70
N THR A 883 6.78 -35.67 26.81
CA THR A 883 7.29 -37.03 27.06
C THR A 883 6.15 -37.97 27.45
N SER A 884 5.15 -37.47 28.18
CA SER A 884 3.91 -38.20 28.50
C SER A 884 2.71 -37.26 28.59
N PHE A 885 1.58 -37.67 28.02
CA PHE A 885 0.29 -37.02 28.26
C PHE A 885 -0.44 -37.70 29.43
N ALA A 886 -1.01 -36.90 30.32
CA ALA A 886 -1.70 -37.32 31.54
C ALA A 886 -3.13 -36.74 31.66
N ASN A 887 -3.72 -36.25 30.56
CA ASN A 887 -5.09 -35.73 30.56
C ASN A 887 -6.10 -36.80 31.01
N THR A 888 -7.06 -36.39 31.84
CA THR A 888 -8.18 -37.21 32.31
C THR A 888 -9.43 -36.97 31.46
N SER A 889 -9.34 -37.23 30.15
CA SER A 889 -10.46 -37.00 29.22
C SER A 889 -11.66 -37.92 29.52
N THR A 890 -12.87 -37.38 29.39
CA THR A 890 -14.13 -38.14 29.46
C THR A 890 -14.55 -38.78 28.12
N GLY A 891 -13.73 -38.64 27.07
CA GLY A 891 -14.00 -39.09 25.70
C GLY A 891 -13.92 -37.95 24.69
N GLY A 892 -13.69 -38.26 23.41
CA GLY A 892 -13.68 -37.28 22.32
C GLY A 892 -14.98 -37.34 21.51
N ALA A 893 -15.52 -36.19 21.11
CA ALA A 893 -16.72 -36.07 20.29
C ALA A 893 -16.62 -34.90 19.30
N ALA A 894 -17.10 -35.11 18.07
CA ALA A 894 -17.32 -34.06 17.08
C ALA A 894 -18.75 -34.22 16.53
N THR A 895 -19.56 -33.17 16.64
CA THR A 895 -20.95 -33.13 16.16
C THR A 895 -21.12 -31.92 15.27
N LEU A 896 -21.34 -32.17 13.97
CA LEU A 896 -21.66 -31.15 12.98
C LEU A 896 -23.12 -31.30 12.55
N THR A 897 -23.82 -30.19 12.39
CA THR A 897 -25.24 -30.17 12.03
C THR A 897 -25.49 -29.22 10.85
N SER A 898 -26.52 -29.49 10.05
CA SER A 898 -26.95 -28.58 8.98
C SER A 898 -27.51 -27.25 9.51
N SER A 899 -28.05 -27.25 10.74
CA SER A 899 -28.41 -26.05 11.49
C SER A 899 -27.20 -25.30 12.06
N ARG A 900 -26.00 -25.88 11.96
CA ARG A 900 -24.74 -25.32 12.45
C ARG A 900 -24.75 -25.03 13.94
N ALA A 901 -25.42 -25.90 14.69
CA ALA A 901 -25.32 -26.04 16.14
C ALA A 901 -24.23 -27.06 16.45
N ASP A 902 -22.98 -26.69 16.15
CA ASP A 902 -21.86 -27.63 16.16
C ASP A 902 -21.19 -27.68 17.53
N SER A 903 -20.62 -28.83 17.86
CA SER A 903 -19.95 -29.09 19.12
C SER A 903 -18.78 -30.04 18.92
N VAL A 904 -17.58 -29.62 19.35
CA VAL A 904 -16.36 -30.41 19.33
C VAL A 904 -15.76 -30.43 20.74
N SER A 905 -15.56 -31.62 21.30
CA SER A 905 -14.99 -31.79 22.62
C SER A 905 -13.94 -32.90 22.65
N ALA A 906 -12.73 -32.57 23.10
CA ALA A 906 -11.60 -33.49 23.25
C ALA A 906 -10.50 -32.83 24.11
N SER A 907 -9.46 -33.54 24.54
CA SER A 907 -8.30 -32.91 25.20
C SER A 907 -7.68 -31.83 24.30
N PHE A 908 -7.56 -32.12 23.01
CA PHE A 908 -7.10 -31.19 21.98
C PHE A 908 -8.15 -31.08 20.88
N ALA A 909 -8.70 -29.89 20.68
CA ALA A 909 -9.80 -29.67 19.74
C ALA A 909 -9.49 -28.54 18.74
N VAL A 910 -9.80 -28.79 17.46
CA VAL A 910 -9.76 -27.78 16.40
C VAL A 910 -11.10 -27.74 15.67
N LEU A 911 -11.71 -26.56 15.57
CA LEU A 911 -12.96 -26.36 14.83
C LEU A 911 -12.83 -25.18 13.85
N ASN A 912 -13.24 -25.42 12.60
CA ASN A 912 -13.35 -24.36 11.60
C ASN A 912 -14.76 -24.27 11.02
N GLU A 913 -15.38 -23.11 11.21
CA GLU A 913 -16.74 -22.80 10.81
C GLU A 913 -16.75 -21.64 9.81
N GLN A 914 -17.21 -21.88 8.58
CA GLN A 914 -17.22 -20.83 7.54
C GLN A 914 -18.54 -20.78 6.77
N VAL A 915 -19.05 -19.56 6.56
CA VAL A 915 -20.21 -19.29 5.69
C VAL A 915 -19.92 -18.19 4.70
N ASN A 916 -20.17 -18.48 3.44
CA ASN A 916 -20.19 -17.48 2.38
C ASN A 916 -21.58 -17.41 1.72
N ASN A 917 -22.30 -16.31 1.92
CA ASN A 917 -23.56 -16.00 1.24
C ASN A 917 -23.38 -15.01 0.09
N GLY A 918 -22.28 -14.25 0.08
CA GLY A 918 -22.01 -13.22 -0.91
C GLY A 918 -21.39 -13.76 -2.21
N GLY A 919 -21.58 -13.04 -3.32
CA GLY A 919 -20.98 -13.40 -4.60
C GLY A 919 -19.48 -13.15 -4.62
N VAL A 920 -18.71 -14.07 -5.20
CA VAL A 920 -17.25 -13.99 -5.34
C VAL A 920 -16.87 -14.10 -6.81
N THR A 921 -16.18 -13.10 -7.35
CA THR A 921 -15.75 -13.06 -8.76
C THR A 921 -14.26 -12.75 -8.88
N ALA A 922 -13.52 -13.59 -9.60
CA ALA A 922 -12.13 -13.36 -9.99
C ALA A 922 -12.00 -13.32 -11.52
N ALA A 923 -11.44 -12.25 -12.08
CA ALA A 923 -11.24 -12.11 -13.52
C ALA A 923 -9.80 -11.71 -13.86
N ALA A 924 -9.14 -12.49 -14.71
CA ALA A 924 -7.82 -12.18 -15.26
C ALA A 924 -7.96 -11.97 -16.78
N ASN A 925 -7.76 -10.74 -17.27
CA ASN A 925 -7.93 -10.38 -18.67
C ASN A 925 -6.59 -10.00 -19.29
N VAL A 926 -6.24 -10.61 -20.43
CA VAL A 926 -4.93 -10.39 -21.04
C VAL A 926 -4.99 -10.06 -22.52
N THR A 927 -4.05 -9.21 -22.93
CA THR A 927 -3.57 -9.06 -24.29
C THR A 927 -2.04 -9.18 -24.24
N TYR A 928 -1.50 -10.22 -24.87
CA TYR A 928 -0.07 -10.40 -25.11
C TYR A 928 0.14 -10.50 -26.60
N GLY A 929 0.73 -9.49 -27.24
CA GLY A 929 0.75 -9.41 -28.70
C GLY A 929 2.05 -8.83 -29.26
N ALA A 930 2.42 -9.30 -30.44
CA ALA A 930 3.43 -8.66 -31.27
C ALA A 930 2.88 -8.49 -32.68
N SER A 931 2.95 -7.28 -33.24
CA SER A 931 2.42 -6.97 -34.58
C SER A 931 3.42 -6.15 -35.39
N PHE A 932 3.81 -6.69 -36.54
CA PHE A 932 4.82 -6.14 -37.45
C PHE A 932 4.25 -5.97 -38.87
N ASN A 933 3.11 -5.29 -39.03
CA ASN A 933 2.47 -5.22 -40.35
C ASN A 933 3.25 -4.32 -41.32
N ASN A 934 3.43 -4.76 -42.56
CA ASN A 934 4.04 -3.97 -43.63
C ASN A 934 3.04 -3.75 -44.79
N LEU A 935 2.90 -2.51 -45.26
CA LEU A 935 2.08 -2.18 -46.43
C LEU A 935 2.89 -2.21 -47.75
N GLY A 936 4.22 -2.31 -47.66
CA GLY A 936 5.11 -2.42 -48.81
C GLY A 936 5.39 -3.85 -49.29
N THR A 937 6.36 -3.96 -50.19
CA THR A 937 6.89 -5.17 -50.82
C THR A 937 7.84 -6.00 -49.94
N ALA A 938 8.47 -5.41 -48.92
CA ALA A 938 9.37 -6.12 -48.00
C ALA A 938 8.62 -7.07 -47.06
N PRO A 939 9.26 -8.15 -46.59
CA PRO A 939 8.71 -8.98 -45.52
C PRO A 939 8.49 -8.15 -44.25
N SER A 940 7.52 -8.56 -43.43
CA SER A 940 7.24 -7.95 -42.12
C SER A 940 8.32 -8.26 -41.07
N VAL A 941 8.87 -9.47 -41.12
CA VAL A 941 9.90 -9.96 -40.19
C VAL A 941 11.01 -10.65 -40.97
N THR A 942 12.25 -10.17 -40.84
CA THR A 942 13.43 -10.63 -41.59
C THR A 942 14.59 -10.95 -40.66
N ASN A 943 15.25 -12.11 -40.81
CA ASN A 943 16.45 -12.49 -40.03
C ASN A 943 16.31 -12.36 -38.49
N SER A 944 15.10 -12.48 -37.95
CA SER A 944 14.76 -12.05 -36.58
C SER A 944 14.09 -13.15 -35.76
N ALA A 945 14.03 -12.94 -34.44
CA ALA A 945 13.31 -13.81 -33.53
C ALA A 945 12.17 -13.06 -32.82
N VAL A 946 10.96 -13.64 -32.80
CA VAL A 946 9.83 -13.13 -32.00
C VAL A 946 9.32 -14.25 -31.10
N THR A 947 9.29 -14.02 -29.78
CA THR A 947 8.81 -15.00 -28.80
C THR A 947 7.69 -14.44 -27.95
N VAL A 948 6.58 -15.17 -27.89
CA VAL A 948 5.47 -14.94 -26.95
C VAL A 948 5.33 -16.23 -26.15
N ASN A 949 6.24 -16.48 -25.21
CA ASN A 949 6.37 -17.77 -24.51
C ASN A 949 6.11 -17.69 -23.01
N GLY A 950 5.51 -18.73 -22.43
CA GLY A 950 5.40 -18.85 -20.97
C GLY A 950 4.47 -17.82 -20.30
N ASN A 951 3.70 -17.05 -21.05
CA ASN A 951 2.78 -16.06 -20.50
C ASN A 951 1.57 -16.72 -19.85
N SER A 952 1.04 -16.16 -18.77
CA SER A 952 -0.04 -16.77 -18.01
C SER A 952 -1.15 -15.80 -17.60
N ALA A 953 -2.40 -16.25 -17.68
CA ALA A 953 -3.54 -15.59 -17.07
C ALA A 953 -4.27 -16.58 -16.15
N VAL A 954 -4.28 -16.30 -14.85
CA VAL A 954 -4.83 -17.19 -13.83
C VAL A 954 -5.86 -16.47 -12.97
N SER A 955 -7.07 -17.02 -12.90
CA SER A 955 -8.13 -16.50 -12.02
C SER A 955 -8.57 -17.58 -11.02
N VAL A 956 -8.59 -17.29 -9.73
CA VAL A 956 -9.06 -18.21 -8.68
C VAL A 956 -10.12 -17.53 -7.82
N ALA A 957 -11.32 -18.10 -7.78
CA ALA A 957 -12.39 -17.67 -6.89
C ALA A 957 -12.74 -18.79 -5.90
N TYR A 958 -12.92 -18.46 -4.63
CA TYR A 958 -13.43 -19.41 -3.65
C TYR A 958 -14.41 -18.80 -2.66
N GLY A 959 -15.46 -19.54 -2.31
CA GLY A 959 -16.39 -19.14 -1.24
C GLY A 959 -15.72 -19.29 0.12
N ASN A 960 -15.37 -20.54 0.47
CA ASN A 960 -14.69 -20.87 1.72
C ASN A 960 -13.44 -21.74 1.47
N ALA A 961 -12.34 -21.42 2.14
CA ALA A 961 -11.11 -22.20 2.16
C ALA A 961 -10.63 -22.40 3.61
N ALA A 962 -10.33 -23.64 3.99
CA ALA A 962 -9.86 -23.98 5.32
C ALA A 962 -8.72 -25.00 5.30
N THR A 963 -7.70 -24.76 6.11
CA THR A 963 -6.66 -25.74 6.42
C THR A 963 -6.58 -25.89 7.92
N ASN A 964 -6.82 -27.10 8.44
CA ASN A 964 -6.69 -27.40 9.85
C ASN A 964 -5.64 -28.48 10.05
N SER A 965 -4.75 -28.26 10.99
CA SER A 965 -3.75 -29.25 11.40
C SER A 965 -3.76 -29.44 12.91
N LEU A 966 -3.79 -30.69 13.34
CA LEU A 966 -3.60 -31.10 14.72
C LEU A 966 -2.42 -32.07 14.79
N THR A 967 -1.38 -31.73 15.56
CA THR A 967 -0.18 -32.55 15.71
C THR A 967 0.05 -32.88 17.18
N LEU A 968 0.17 -34.18 17.49
CA LEU A 968 0.55 -34.68 18.81
C LEU A 968 1.86 -35.47 18.74
N THR A 969 2.81 -35.15 19.62
CA THR A 969 4.07 -35.90 19.75
C THR A 969 4.28 -36.36 21.19
N ALA A 970 4.43 -37.67 21.42
CA ALA A 970 4.62 -38.25 22.76
C ALA A 970 5.75 -39.28 22.82
N LEU A 971 6.71 -39.19 23.74
CA LEU A 971 7.74 -40.24 23.89
C LEU A 971 7.20 -41.51 24.57
N ASN A 972 6.29 -41.39 25.54
CA ASN A 972 5.71 -42.45 26.36
C ASN A 972 4.31 -42.04 26.88
N SER A 973 3.24 -42.22 26.09
CA SER A 973 1.87 -42.13 26.65
C SER A 973 1.65 -43.31 27.63
N PRO A 974 1.10 -43.12 28.84
CA PRO A 974 1.03 -44.19 29.83
C PRO A 974 0.19 -45.37 29.31
N ALA A 975 0.84 -46.53 29.17
CA ALA A 975 0.21 -47.78 28.76
C ALA A 975 -0.73 -48.38 29.83
N THR A 976 -0.78 -47.80 31.05
CA THR A 976 -1.41 -48.42 32.23
C THR A 976 -2.40 -47.53 33.00
N GLY A 977 -2.99 -46.50 32.36
CA GLY A 977 -4.08 -45.68 32.92
C GLY A 977 -5.38 -45.82 32.13
N THR A 978 -6.54 -45.79 32.80
CA THR A 978 -7.86 -46.13 32.23
C THR A 978 -8.48 -45.11 31.26
N THR A 979 -7.83 -43.97 30.97
CA THR A 979 -8.37 -42.92 30.08
C THR A 979 -7.33 -42.43 29.07
N PRO A 980 -7.54 -42.60 27.76
CA PRO A 980 -6.64 -42.12 26.71
C PRO A 980 -6.72 -40.61 26.52
N THR A 981 -5.65 -40.00 26.01
CA THR A 981 -5.69 -38.62 25.48
C THR A 981 -6.64 -38.57 24.28
N THR A 982 -7.45 -37.52 24.15
CA THR A 982 -8.42 -37.44 23.04
C THR A 982 -8.14 -36.26 22.12
N THR A 983 -8.37 -36.45 20.83
CA THR A 983 -8.22 -35.42 19.80
C THR A 983 -9.47 -35.29 18.96
N ALA A 984 -9.85 -34.06 18.62
CA ALA A 984 -10.91 -33.81 17.65
C ALA A 984 -10.56 -32.67 16.68
N ILE A 985 -10.83 -32.90 15.40
CA ILE A 985 -10.62 -31.92 14.32
C ILE A 985 -11.84 -31.89 13.41
N ALA A 986 -12.48 -30.74 13.27
CA ALA A 986 -13.71 -30.62 12.50
C ALA A 986 -13.74 -29.37 11.61
N SER A 987 -14.44 -29.47 10.49
CA SER A 987 -14.72 -28.35 9.59
C SER A 987 -16.13 -28.41 9.05
N ASN A 988 -16.87 -27.31 9.16
CA ASN A 988 -18.18 -27.13 8.56
C ASN A 988 -18.17 -25.87 7.69
N GLN A 989 -18.39 -26.04 6.38
CA GLN A 989 -18.34 -24.97 5.40
C GLN A 989 -19.63 -24.92 4.59
N SER A 990 -20.22 -23.73 4.46
CA SER A 990 -21.42 -23.50 3.64
C SER A 990 -21.20 -22.35 2.67
N ASN A 991 -21.45 -22.59 1.38
CA ASN A 991 -21.43 -21.56 0.35
C ASN A 991 -22.78 -21.53 -0.38
N THR A 992 -23.44 -20.38 -0.38
CA THR A 992 -24.68 -20.14 -1.13
C THR A 992 -24.55 -19.00 -2.16
N GLY A 993 -23.48 -18.20 -2.07
CA GLY A 993 -23.17 -17.18 -3.06
C GLY A 993 -22.62 -17.75 -4.37
N ALA A 994 -22.80 -17.02 -5.47
CA ALA A 994 -22.22 -17.39 -6.77
C ALA A 994 -20.69 -17.26 -6.74
N ILE A 995 -19.97 -18.25 -7.27
CA ILE A 995 -18.51 -18.26 -7.35
C ILE A 995 -18.10 -18.33 -8.82
N ASN A 996 -17.52 -17.24 -9.32
CA ASN A 996 -17.16 -17.07 -10.73
C ASN A 996 -15.66 -16.82 -10.87
N ALA A 997 -14.99 -17.59 -11.72
CA ALA A 997 -13.61 -17.35 -12.11
C ALA A 997 -13.52 -17.32 -13.65
N SER A 998 -12.87 -16.31 -14.23
CA SER A 998 -12.72 -16.18 -15.68
C SER A 998 -11.35 -15.66 -16.07
N SER A 999 -10.69 -16.34 -16.99
CA SER A 999 -9.51 -15.87 -17.70
C SER A 999 -9.92 -15.48 -19.13
N GLY A 1000 -9.90 -14.19 -19.42
CA GLY A 1000 -10.30 -13.61 -20.71
C GLY A 1000 -9.10 -13.26 -21.59
N VAL A 1001 -9.25 -13.47 -22.90
CA VAL A 1001 -8.30 -13.07 -23.93
C VAL A 1001 -9.03 -12.11 -24.86
N THR A 1002 -8.53 -10.88 -25.00
CA THR A 1002 -9.14 -9.89 -25.89
C THR A 1002 -8.89 -10.25 -27.35
N SER A 1003 -9.73 -9.83 -28.30
CA SER A 1003 -9.55 -10.16 -29.73
C SER A 1003 -8.15 -9.74 -30.24
N GLY A 1004 -7.40 -10.67 -30.83
CA GLY A 1004 -6.03 -10.46 -31.33
C GLY A 1004 -4.89 -10.74 -30.34
N ALA A 1005 -5.21 -11.22 -29.13
CA ALA A 1005 -4.22 -11.53 -28.09
C ALA A 1005 -3.63 -12.95 -28.20
N LEU A 1006 -2.44 -13.14 -27.60
CA LEU A 1006 -1.56 -14.31 -27.74
C LEU A 1006 -1.17 -14.60 -29.20
N ALA A 1007 -0.87 -13.55 -29.94
CA ALA A 1007 -0.60 -13.63 -31.37
C ALA A 1007 0.70 -12.93 -31.75
N ILE A 1008 1.35 -13.49 -32.77
CA ILE A 1008 2.38 -12.81 -33.55
C ILE A 1008 1.76 -12.54 -34.92
N ASN A 1009 1.58 -11.26 -35.24
CA ASN A 1009 0.97 -10.81 -36.47
C ASN A 1009 2.04 -10.19 -37.39
N ALA A 1010 2.32 -10.85 -38.52
CA ALA A 1010 3.32 -10.41 -39.50
C ALA A 1010 2.68 -10.42 -40.89
N VAL A 1011 1.82 -9.43 -41.16
CA VAL A 1011 1.10 -9.31 -42.43
C VAL A 1011 1.82 -8.32 -43.33
N ALA A 1012 2.20 -8.79 -44.51
CA ALA A 1012 2.76 -7.95 -45.56
C ALA A 1012 1.82 -7.95 -46.77
N SER A 1013 1.28 -6.78 -47.13
CA SER A 1013 0.11 -6.66 -48.05
C SER A 1013 0.38 -5.90 -49.34
N GLY A 1014 1.61 -5.43 -49.56
CA GLY A 1014 2.00 -4.69 -50.76
C GLY A 1014 2.04 -5.56 -52.03
N THR A 1015 1.87 -4.91 -53.19
CA THR A 1015 1.89 -5.57 -54.50
C THR A 1015 3.29 -6.10 -54.82
N GLY A 1016 3.44 -7.42 -55.03
CA GLY A 1016 4.73 -8.07 -55.30
C GLY A 1016 5.39 -8.74 -54.10
N ASN A 1017 4.74 -8.71 -52.92
CA ASN A 1017 5.23 -9.35 -51.71
C ASN A 1017 5.18 -10.90 -51.80
N THR A 1018 6.24 -11.58 -51.35
CA THR A 1018 6.35 -13.06 -51.35
C THR A 1018 5.99 -13.72 -50.02
N GLY A 1019 5.69 -12.95 -48.96
CA GLY A 1019 5.27 -13.43 -47.64
C GLY A 1019 5.74 -12.52 -46.50
N GLY A 1020 5.01 -12.52 -45.36
CA GLY A 1020 5.31 -11.65 -44.22
C GLY A 1020 6.54 -12.03 -43.38
N VAL A 1021 7.16 -13.20 -43.60
CA VAL A 1021 8.27 -13.69 -42.76
C VAL A 1021 9.38 -14.28 -43.64
N THR A 1022 10.63 -13.89 -43.43
CA THR A 1022 11.81 -14.40 -44.14
C THR A 1022 12.99 -14.67 -43.19
N ASN A 1023 13.61 -15.85 -43.24
CA ASN A 1023 14.77 -16.23 -42.40
C ASN A 1023 14.60 -15.96 -40.88
N ALA A 1024 13.38 -16.06 -40.36
CA ALA A 1024 13.05 -15.66 -39.00
C ALA A 1024 12.44 -16.84 -38.20
N SER A 1025 12.51 -16.75 -36.87
CA SER A 1025 11.86 -17.68 -35.95
C SER A 1025 10.74 -17.00 -35.17
N LEU A 1026 9.53 -17.56 -35.21
CA LEU A 1026 8.41 -17.10 -34.39
C LEU A 1026 8.01 -18.23 -33.44
N SER A 1027 7.87 -17.92 -32.15
CA SER A 1027 7.55 -18.90 -31.11
C SER A 1027 6.38 -18.42 -30.28
N ILE A 1028 5.34 -19.26 -30.17
CA ILE A 1028 4.24 -19.11 -29.22
C ILE A 1028 4.13 -20.43 -28.47
N ASN A 1029 4.83 -20.56 -27.34
CA ASN A 1029 5.00 -21.82 -26.62
C ASN A 1029 4.78 -21.65 -25.11
N GLY A 1030 4.14 -22.63 -24.46
CA GLY A 1030 4.02 -22.67 -23.00
C GLY A 1030 3.12 -21.59 -22.36
N ASN A 1031 2.30 -20.88 -23.15
CA ASN A 1031 1.34 -19.92 -22.59
C ASN A 1031 0.16 -20.66 -21.92
N ALA A 1032 -0.34 -20.14 -20.80
CA ALA A 1032 -1.37 -20.79 -19.97
C ALA A 1032 -2.54 -19.86 -19.63
N LEU A 1033 -3.77 -20.34 -19.76
CA LEU A 1033 -4.98 -19.69 -19.30
C LEU A 1033 -5.68 -20.65 -18.34
N ALA A 1034 -5.94 -20.21 -17.12
CA ALA A 1034 -6.57 -21.07 -16.11
C ALA A 1034 -7.59 -20.31 -15.26
N SER A 1035 -8.74 -20.93 -15.07
CA SER A 1035 -9.76 -20.46 -14.13
C SER A 1035 -10.19 -21.57 -13.20
N ALA A 1036 -10.25 -21.28 -11.90
CA ALA A 1036 -10.73 -22.22 -10.90
C ALA A 1036 -11.73 -21.54 -9.96
N ALA A 1037 -12.91 -22.15 -9.82
CA ALA A 1037 -13.96 -21.71 -8.93
C ALA A 1037 -14.28 -22.81 -7.91
N TYR A 1038 -14.13 -22.53 -6.62
CA TYR A 1038 -14.39 -23.48 -5.54
C TYR A 1038 -15.48 -22.95 -4.62
N GLY A 1039 -16.59 -23.68 -4.46
CA GLY A 1039 -17.59 -23.32 -3.43
C GLY A 1039 -16.99 -23.39 -2.03
N ASN A 1040 -16.52 -24.59 -1.66
CA ASN A 1040 -15.88 -24.90 -0.40
C ASN A 1040 -14.64 -25.76 -0.65
N SER A 1041 -13.55 -25.50 0.07
CA SER A 1041 -12.36 -26.33 0.10
C SER A 1041 -11.86 -26.45 1.55
N ALA A 1042 -11.70 -27.67 2.04
CA ALA A 1042 -11.19 -27.93 3.39
C ALA A 1042 -10.18 -29.06 3.38
N THR A 1043 -9.08 -28.88 4.10
CA THR A 1043 -8.11 -29.94 4.42
C THR A 1043 -7.98 -30.04 5.93
N ASN A 1044 -8.17 -31.25 6.48
CA ASN A 1044 -7.96 -31.56 7.89
C ASN A 1044 -6.84 -32.61 7.98
N THR A 1045 -5.77 -32.27 8.69
CA THR A 1045 -4.61 -33.16 8.89
C THR A 1045 -4.44 -33.44 10.37
N LEU A 1046 -4.49 -34.71 10.75
CA LEU A 1046 -4.15 -35.18 12.09
C LEU A 1046 -2.85 -35.98 12.03
N THR A 1047 -1.84 -35.55 12.78
CA THR A 1047 -0.57 -36.26 12.92
C THR A 1047 -0.38 -36.68 14.37
N ILE A 1048 -0.13 -37.98 14.62
CA ILE A 1048 0.17 -38.51 15.94
C ILE A 1048 1.46 -39.31 15.86
N GLY A 1049 2.46 -38.95 16.66
CA GLY A 1049 3.76 -39.62 16.70
C GLY A 1049 4.19 -39.97 18.12
N GLY A 1050 4.83 -41.13 18.30
CA GLY A 1050 5.37 -41.53 19.60
C GLY A 1050 5.83 -42.99 19.72
N ASN A 1051 6.55 -43.35 20.80
CA ASN A 1051 6.96 -44.74 21.03
C ASN A 1051 5.79 -45.61 21.52
N ASN A 1052 4.90 -45.04 22.33
CA ASN A 1052 3.65 -45.65 22.79
C ASN A 1052 2.49 -44.68 22.52
N VAL A 1053 1.58 -45.03 21.61
CA VAL A 1053 0.43 -44.21 21.21
C VAL A 1053 -0.85 -44.76 21.85
N ASN A 1054 -1.43 -44.01 22.79
CA ASN A 1054 -2.72 -44.31 23.43
C ASN A 1054 -3.65 -43.08 23.29
N VAL A 1055 -4.16 -42.85 22.09
CA VAL A 1055 -4.98 -41.68 21.71
C VAL A 1055 -6.30 -42.13 21.10
N THR A 1056 -7.42 -41.56 21.55
CA THR A 1056 -8.73 -41.74 20.90
C THR A 1056 -9.04 -40.55 19.99
N VAL A 1057 -9.47 -40.86 18.78
CA VAL A 1057 -9.63 -39.88 17.70
C VAL A 1057 -11.12 -39.74 17.34
N ALA A 1058 -11.63 -38.51 17.29
CA ALA A 1058 -12.95 -38.17 16.75
C ALA A 1058 -12.79 -37.19 15.58
N HIS A 1059 -13.46 -37.46 14.46
CA HIS A 1059 -13.43 -36.63 13.25
C HIS A 1059 -14.85 -36.25 12.86
#